data_AF-A0A1B8GBU9-F1
#
_entry.id   AF-A0A1B8GBU9-F1
#
_cell.length_a   1.000
_cell.length_b   1.000
_cell.length_c   1.000
_cell.angle_alpha   90.00
_cell.angle_beta   90.00
_cell.angle_gamma   90.00
#
_symmetry.space_group_name_H-M   'P 1'
#
loop_
_entity.id
_entity.type
_entity.pdbx_description
1 polymer ?
#
loop_
_entity_poly.entity_id
_entity_poly.type
_entity_poly.pdbx_seq_one_letter_code
_entity_poly.pdbx_strand_id
1 'polypeptide(L)'
;MCTLYAFVCRLSHHFSHLLIHCFTDNSTFNSTYLVCTDCIDCTDCTHYTAPCFLSCTSSILAFLQPPPPPPPPPKTERALGASEASFLLNSCATGTMPANGTMSANGNPNPKSNARKETLYSRRQIEGLIADGRKIIILDQKVIKVDAWIDYHPGGHLAILHMVGRDATDEVNSVHSAETRASMSRYQIGRIEGRWENFLPPYQGGKFRPYIESASDGPDTDDQLESSDISRAPSPLFDTEKTATLRRRNADMQRSLSVSSVSSVEESESNSGMAYLDDITKKLLDIDNASYPSLDGATQDEIVRKYRILGQRIHDEGLFNCNYAMYLLEALRWTFLFSMMLVCLKYGWYVSSAVFLGMFWHQLLFAAHDSGHMAVTHNFKFDTTMGIIIVDFLGGLSLGWWKRTHNVHHIVTNHPEHDPDNQHMPIFAISHRFLESLWSTYHQTTMAFDAFAKFMVPYQAYLYYPILCLGRFNLYVQSWKFLILGQGPVKGPAWWTRWLECVGQVFFWYWFGYLILYKSIPTGWDRFVFLMVSHIITMPLHVQITLSHFAMSTMDHGPRESFPQKMLRTTMDVDCPQWLDFFHGGLQFQAIHHLYPRIPRHNLRATQKLVQEFCNDAGIPYALLGFVDGNKTVISKLDEVGRQAAILTKCQRTIAERGDVLHSH
;
A
#
# COMPACT_ATOMS: atom_id res chain seq x y z
N MET A 1 -18.76 19.02 3.31
CA MET A 1 -17.77 19.18 4.39
C MET A 1 -18.45 19.35 5.75
N CYS A 2 -19.09 20.49 6.08
CA CYS A 2 -19.80 20.67 7.36
C CYS A 2 -20.96 19.68 7.58
N THR A 3 -21.62 19.20 6.53
CA THR A 3 -22.81 18.33 6.64
C THR A 3 -22.50 16.88 7.05
N LEU A 4 -21.32 16.34 6.68
CA LEU A 4 -20.93 14.97 7.04
C LEU A 4 -20.28 14.93 8.44
N TYR A 5 -19.46 15.93 8.77
CA TYR A 5 -19.00 16.15 10.14
C TYR A 5 -20.18 16.45 11.07
N ALA A 6 -21.13 17.31 10.65
CA ALA A 6 -22.37 17.52 11.39
C ALA A 6 -23.27 16.29 11.42
N PHE A 7 -23.27 15.41 10.41
CA PHE A 7 -24.03 14.15 10.46
C PHE A 7 -23.42 13.16 11.46
N VAL A 8 -22.10 13.00 11.48
CA VAL A 8 -21.38 12.14 12.45
C VAL A 8 -21.46 12.74 13.86
N CYS A 9 -21.29 14.05 14.02
CA CYS A 9 -21.47 14.73 15.30
C CYS A 9 -22.94 14.74 15.77
N ARG A 10 -23.93 14.90 14.87
CA ARG A 10 -25.36 14.78 15.23
C ARG A 10 -25.75 13.34 15.55
N LEU A 11 -25.19 12.34 14.88
CA LEU A 11 -25.36 10.93 15.26
C LEU A 11 -24.79 10.68 16.66
N SER A 12 -23.59 11.21 16.94
CA SER A 12 -22.97 11.14 18.27
C SER A 12 -23.82 11.84 19.33
N HIS A 13 -24.35 13.03 19.04
CA HIS A 13 -25.20 13.80 19.94
C HIS A 13 -26.56 13.12 20.19
N HIS A 14 -27.15 12.49 19.17
CA HIS A 14 -28.34 11.66 19.31
C HIS A 14 -28.07 10.36 20.08
N PHE A 15 -26.90 9.74 19.90
CA PHE A 15 -26.48 8.58 20.69
C PHE A 15 -26.33 8.92 22.18
N SER A 16 -25.77 10.10 22.51
CA SER A 16 -25.69 10.59 23.88
C SER A 16 -27.08 10.82 24.49
N HIS A 17 -28.03 11.39 23.73
CA HIS A 17 -29.42 11.57 24.19
C HIS A 17 -30.19 10.25 24.33
N LEU A 18 -29.97 9.28 23.44
CA LEU A 18 -30.63 7.97 23.51
C LEU A 18 -30.13 7.13 24.70
N LEU A 19 -28.83 7.22 25.02
CA LEU A 19 -28.25 6.62 26.22
C LEU A 19 -28.80 7.26 27.50
N ILE A 20 -28.97 8.58 27.54
CA ILE A 20 -29.55 9.28 28.71
C ILE A 20 -31.03 8.91 28.91
N HIS A 21 -31.80 8.73 27.83
CA HIS A 21 -33.20 8.29 27.92
C HIS A 21 -33.38 6.81 28.26
N CYS A 22 -32.46 5.92 27.86
CA CYS A 22 -32.52 4.50 28.21
C CYS A 22 -32.08 4.20 29.67
N PHE A 23 -31.41 5.14 30.35
CA PHE A 23 -30.97 4.97 31.75
C PHE A 23 -31.82 5.76 32.77
N THR A 24 -32.87 6.45 32.34
CA THR A 24 -33.78 7.20 33.22
C THR A 24 -35.21 6.67 33.12
N ASP A 25 -35.39 5.36 33.26
CA ASP A 25 -36.70 4.74 33.47
C ASP A 25 -36.69 3.86 34.73
N ASN A 26 -36.43 4.51 35.87
CA ASN A 26 -37.07 4.16 37.15
C ASN A 26 -36.71 5.17 38.26
N SER A 27 -37.75 5.57 38.98
CA SER A 27 -37.75 6.30 40.27
C SER A 27 -37.44 7.81 40.26
N THR A 28 -38.51 8.57 40.54
CA THR A 28 -38.59 9.85 41.27
C THR A 28 -37.27 10.55 41.62
N PHE A 29 -36.95 11.62 40.88
CA PHE A 29 -36.16 12.74 41.42
C PHE A 29 -36.70 14.08 40.89
N ASN A 30 -37.24 14.87 41.82
CA ASN A 30 -37.64 16.26 41.62
C ASN A 30 -36.36 17.11 41.58
N SER A 31 -36.05 17.77 40.46
CA SER A 31 -35.23 18.97 40.45
C SER A 31 -35.41 19.75 39.16
N THR A 32 -35.86 20.98 39.35
CA THR A 32 -36.08 22.06 38.40
C THR A 32 -34.82 22.35 37.58
N TYR A 33 -34.87 22.17 36.26
CA TYR A 33 -33.94 22.85 35.34
C TYR A 33 -34.73 23.50 34.21
N LEU A 34 -34.64 24.83 34.15
CA LEU A 34 -35.19 25.67 33.09
C LEU A 34 -34.67 25.19 31.73
N VAL A 35 -35.58 24.88 30.83
CA VAL A 35 -35.30 24.71 29.40
C VAL A 35 -35.20 26.11 28.80
N CYS A 36 -34.01 26.48 28.32
CA CYS A 36 -33.82 27.68 27.50
C CYS A 36 -33.99 27.27 26.03
N THR A 37 -35.24 27.29 25.55
CA THR A 37 -35.56 27.32 24.12
C THR A 37 -35.45 28.76 23.66
N ASP A 38 -34.33 29.13 23.04
CA ASP A 38 -34.23 30.23 22.07
C ASP A 38 -32.79 30.30 21.53
N CYS A 39 -32.59 29.89 20.28
CA CYS A 39 -31.52 30.33 19.35
C CYS A 39 -31.66 29.52 18.05
N ILE A 40 -32.74 29.80 17.31
CA ILE A 40 -32.76 29.66 15.85
C ILE A 40 -32.36 31.06 15.34
N ASP A 41 -31.46 31.09 14.37
CA ASP A 41 -30.87 32.26 13.69
C ASP A 41 -29.75 33.02 14.42
N CYS A 42 -28.51 32.83 13.94
CA CYS A 42 -27.52 33.91 13.77
C CYS A 42 -26.37 33.45 12.85
N THR A 43 -26.34 34.04 11.66
CA THR A 43 -25.16 34.19 10.80
C THR A 43 -24.22 35.25 11.39
N ASP A 44 -22.90 34.97 11.35
CA ASP A 44 -21.78 35.80 11.82
C ASP A 44 -21.55 35.94 13.33
N CYS A 45 -20.45 35.36 13.83
CA CYS A 45 -19.39 36.10 14.54
C CYS A 45 -18.24 35.20 15.04
N THR A 46 -17.04 35.64 14.72
CA THR A 46 -15.73 35.32 15.31
C THR A 46 -15.66 35.63 16.80
N HIS A 47 -14.85 34.85 17.53
CA HIS A 47 -14.49 34.92 18.97
C HIS A 47 -15.55 34.47 19.99
N TYR A 48 -15.32 33.31 20.64
CA TYR A 48 -15.56 33.16 22.09
C TYR A 48 -14.66 32.09 22.71
N THR A 49 -14.06 32.48 23.84
CA THR A 49 -13.18 31.74 24.75
C THR A 49 -13.98 30.81 25.70
N ALA A 50 -13.42 29.63 25.98
CA ALA A 50 -13.83 28.70 27.05
C ALA A 50 -13.79 29.41 28.42
N PRO A 51 -14.82 29.30 29.31
CA PRO A 51 -14.96 28.10 30.16
C PRO A 51 -16.40 27.90 30.74
N CYS A 52 -17.19 26.97 30.21
CA CYS A 52 -18.36 26.41 30.93
C CYS A 52 -18.62 24.92 30.64
N PHE A 53 -17.82 24.31 29.75
CA PHE A 53 -18.00 22.91 29.32
C PHE A 53 -17.32 21.87 30.24
N LEU A 54 -16.58 22.31 31.26
CA LEU A 54 -15.63 21.45 32.00
C LEU A 54 -16.20 20.70 33.22
N SER A 55 -17.46 20.92 33.61
CA SER A 55 -18.00 20.30 34.83
C SER A 55 -18.78 18.99 34.58
N CYS A 56 -19.50 18.86 33.46
CA CYS A 56 -20.38 17.70 33.23
C CYS A 56 -19.76 16.55 32.43
N THR A 57 -18.61 16.74 31.78
CA THR A 57 -17.94 15.71 30.98
C THR A 57 -16.97 14.83 31.79
N SER A 58 -16.61 15.23 33.01
CA SER A 58 -15.55 14.58 33.79
C SER A 58 -15.91 13.18 34.33
N SER A 59 -17.19 12.86 34.48
CA SER A 59 -17.62 11.56 35.06
C SER A 59 -17.80 10.43 34.05
N ILE A 60 -17.94 10.74 32.75
CA ILE A 60 -18.06 9.72 31.67
C ILE A 60 -16.71 9.47 30.98
N LEU A 61 -15.81 10.46 30.97
CA LEU A 61 -14.46 10.34 30.36
C LEU A 61 -13.48 9.48 31.17
N ALA A 62 -13.76 9.21 32.45
CA ALA A 62 -12.90 8.38 33.30
C ALA A 62 -12.91 6.88 32.92
N PHE A 63 -13.91 6.40 32.16
CA PHE A 63 -13.99 5.02 31.68
C PHE A 63 -13.33 4.78 30.31
N LEU A 64 -12.86 5.82 29.63
CA LEU A 64 -12.35 5.74 28.25
C LEU A 64 -10.84 6.00 28.11
N GLN A 65 -10.12 6.25 29.21
CA GLN A 65 -8.67 6.44 29.18
C GLN A 65 -7.95 5.24 29.82
N PRO A 66 -7.02 4.57 29.12
CA PRO A 66 -6.11 3.64 29.77
C PRO A 66 -5.16 4.41 30.72
N PRO A 67 -4.75 3.81 31.85
CA PRO A 67 -3.81 4.45 32.77
C PRO A 67 -2.44 4.68 32.10
N PRO A 68 -1.68 5.70 32.53
CA PRO A 68 -0.33 5.93 32.02
C PRO A 68 0.57 4.71 32.28
N PRO A 69 1.54 4.43 31.39
CA PRO A 69 2.43 3.29 31.54
C PRO A 69 3.30 3.42 32.80
N PRO A 70 3.62 2.30 33.49
CA PRO A 70 4.52 2.32 34.64
C PRO A 70 5.94 2.72 34.21
N PRO A 71 6.71 3.40 35.09
CA PRO A 71 8.09 3.75 34.81
C PRO A 71 8.95 2.48 34.61
N PRO A 72 10.00 2.55 33.77
CA PRO A 72 10.86 1.40 33.50
C PRO A 72 11.56 0.93 34.78
N PRO A 73 11.74 -0.39 34.96
CA PRO A 73 12.45 -0.91 36.12
C PRO A 73 13.93 -0.48 36.09
N PRO A 74 14.56 -0.20 37.25
CA PRO A 74 15.96 0.17 37.30
C PRO A 74 16.84 -0.99 36.82
N LYS A 75 17.78 -0.68 35.92
CA LYS A 75 18.79 -1.61 35.40
C LYS A 75 19.62 -2.14 36.57
N THR A 76 19.40 -3.40 36.93
CA THR A 76 20.29 -4.14 37.84
C THR A 76 21.16 -5.05 37.00
N GLU A 77 22.45 -4.72 36.93
CA GLU A 77 23.49 -5.64 36.48
C GLU A 77 23.53 -6.84 37.43
N ARG A 78 23.36 -8.05 36.90
CA ARG A 78 23.86 -9.26 37.55
C ARG A 78 24.26 -10.31 36.53
N ALA A 79 25.55 -10.60 36.54
CA ALA A 79 26.19 -11.75 35.92
C ALA A 79 25.88 -13.07 36.67
N LEU A 80 26.24 -14.18 36.03
CA LEU A 80 26.19 -15.60 36.47
C LEU A 80 24.82 -16.25 36.23
N GLY A 81 24.69 -17.47 35.71
CA GLY A 81 25.60 -18.57 35.44
C GLY A 81 24.73 -19.80 35.14
N ALA A 82 25.20 -20.71 34.30
CA ALA A 82 24.47 -21.89 33.87
C ALA A 82 24.15 -22.86 35.04
N SER A 83 22.97 -23.50 35.04
CA SER A 83 22.88 -24.96 35.10
C SER A 83 21.50 -25.51 34.71
N GLU A 84 21.60 -26.69 34.12
CA GLU A 84 20.63 -27.69 33.67
C GLU A 84 19.34 -27.87 34.49
N ALA A 85 18.24 -28.15 33.78
CA ALA A 85 17.27 -29.15 34.18
C ALA A 85 16.50 -29.66 32.95
N SER A 86 16.93 -30.84 32.46
CA SER A 86 16.17 -31.66 31.52
C SER A 86 15.02 -32.35 32.25
N PHE A 87 13.80 -32.29 31.71
CA PHE A 87 12.80 -33.35 31.93
C PHE A 87 11.99 -33.60 30.66
N LEU A 88 11.99 -34.88 30.30
CA LEU A 88 11.41 -35.52 29.12
C LEU A 88 9.88 -35.44 29.11
N LEU A 89 9.27 -35.22 27.94
CA LEU A 89 8.07 -35.95 27.52
C LEU A 89 7.99 -36.03 25.98
N ASN A 90 7.54 -37.19 25.53
CA ASN A 90 7.73 -37.80 24.23
C ASN A 90 6.95 -37.17 23.06
N SER A 91 7.64 -37.10 21.93
CA SER A 91 7.27 -37.64 20.60
C SER A 91 5.78 -37.75 20.23
N CYS A 92 5.35 -36.90 19.31
CA CYS A 92 4.44 -37.32 18.23
C CYS A 92 4.89 -36.68 16.92
N ALA A 93 5.47 -37.51 16.04
CA ALA A 93 6.00 -37.13 14.75
C ALA A 93 4.90 -37.09 13.69
N THR A 94 4.84 -36.01 12.89
CA THR A 94 4.25 -36.03 11.55
C THR A 94 5.07 -35.17 10.57
N GLY A 95 5.84 -35.87 9.74
CA GLY A 95 6.06 -35.56 8.31
C GLY A 95 6.77 -34.28 7.90
N THR A 96 8.09 -34.20 8.06
CA THR A 96 8.96 -33.32 7.25
C THR A 96 9.53 -34.11 6.06
N MET A 97 9.23 -33.67 4.84
CA MET A 97 9.91 -34.10 3.61
C MET A 97 11.38 -33.64 3.63
N PRO A 98 12.32 -34.40 3.04
CA PRO A 98 13.74 -34.23 3.28
C PRO A 98 14.33 -33.03 2.52
N ALA A 99 15.19 -32.30 3.21
CA ALA A 99 16.07 -31.32 2.63
C ALA A 99 17.16 -32.04 1.82
N ASN A 100 17.18 -31.86 0.50
CA ASN A 100 18.38 -32.14 -0.30
C ASN A 100 19.41 -31.02 -0.09
N GLY A 101 20.04 -31.03 1.09
CA GLY A 101 21.33 -30.42 1.32
C GLY A 101 22.38 -31.53 1.30
N THR A 102 23.32 -31.46 0.37
CA THR A 102 24.46 -32.39 0.32
C THR A 102 25.33 -32.18 1.56
N MET A 103 25.08 -32.94 2.63
CA MET A 103 25.97 -33.04 3.79
C MET A 103 27.16 -33.95 3.44
N SER A 104 28.37 -33.51 3.80
CA SER A 104 29.54 -34.40 3.87
C SER A 104 29.42 -35.29 5.10
N ALA A 105 29.99 -36.50 5.04
CA ALA A 105 29.92 -37.54 6.07
C ALA A 105 30.46 -37.15 7.47
N ASN A 106 30.97 -35.93 7.66
CA ASN A 106 31.60 -35.47 8.89
C ASN A 106 31.09 -34.11 9.38
N GLY A 107 29.78 -33.83 9.35
CA GLY A 107 29.15 -32.72 10.12
C GLY A 107 29.66 -31.28 9.88
N ASN A 108 30.67 -31.08 9.03
CA ASN A 108 31.31 -29.82 8.71
C ASN A 108 30.75 -29.30 7.38
N PRO A 109 30.47 -27.99 7.27
CA PRO A 109 30.02 -27.39 6.03
C PRO A 109 31.03 -27.67 4.91
N ASN A 110 30.54 -28.08 3.75
CA ASN A 110 31.35 -28.46 2.61
C ASN A 110 32.27 -27.28 2.19
N PRO A 111 33.61 -27.40 2.20
CA PRO A 111 34.50 -26.28 1.93
C PRO A 111 34.28 -25.65 0.54
N LYS A 112 33.78 -26.43 -0.44
CA LYS A 112 33.40 -25.93 -1.77
C LYS A 112 32.16 -25.03 -1.75
N SER A 113 31.21 -25.24 -0.83
CA SER A 113 30.02 -24.38 -0.73
C SER A 113 30.33 -23.03 -0.08
N ASN A 114 31.27 -22.99 0.87
CA ASN A 114 31.73 -21.73 1.46
C ASN A 114 32.55 -20.91 0.46
N ALA A 115 33.46 -21.53 -0.30
CA ALA A 115 34.22 -20.84 -1.34
C ALA A 115 33.31 -20.17 -2.40
N ARG A 116 32.20 -20.82 -2.76
CA ARG A 116 31.19 -20.24 -3.66
C ARG A 116 30.47 -19.03 -3.07
N LYS A 117 30.13 -19.05 -1.77
CA LYS A 117 29.42 -17.94 -1.12
C LYS A 117 30.28 -16.68 -0.97
N GLU A 118 31.60 -16.86 -0.85
CA GLU A 118 32.57 -15.77 -0.73
C GLU A 118 33.08 -15.25 -2.07
N THR A 119 32.65 -15.86 -3.19
CA THR A 119 33.04 -15.41 -4.54
C THR A 119 32.58 -13.97 -4.75
N LEU A 120 33.53 -13.12 -5.14
CA LEU A 120 33.27 -11.72 -5.45
C LEU A 120 32.67 -11.59 -6.85
N TYR A 121 31.55 -10.87 -6.94
CA TYR A 121 30.93 -10.53 -8.21
C TYR A 121 31.07 -9.03 -8.48
N SER A 122 31.51 -8.68 -9.68
CA SER A 122 31.42 -7.32 -10.18
C SER A 122 29.99 -6.98 -10.61
N ARG A 123 29.68 -5.68 -10.69
CA ARG A 123 28.38 -5.20 -11.20
C ARG A 123 28.10 -5.71 -12.62
N ARG A 124 29.10 -5.77 -13.49
CA ARG A 124 28.99 -6.32 -14.87
C ARG A 124 28.72 -7.82 -14.91
N GLN A 125 29.33 -8.59 -14.02
CA GLN A 125 29.03 -10.03 -13.91
C GLN A 125 27.58 -10.26 -13.47
N ILE A 126 27.08 -9.48 -12.52
CA ILE A 126 25.68 -9.54 -12.09
C ILE A 126 24.74 -9.10 -13.21
N GLU A 127 25.07 -8.04 -13.96
CA GLU A 127 24.30 -7.62 -15.14
C GLU A 127 24.17 -8.77 -16.15
N GLY A 128 25.25 -9.49 -16.42
CA GLY A 128 25.24 -10.67 -17.28
C GLY A 128 24.38 -11.82 -16.75
N LEU A 129 24.43 -12.09 -15.45
CA LEU A 129 23.54 -13.09 -14.83
C LEU A 129 22.06 -12.72 -15.01
N ILE A 130 21.72 -11.43 -14.90
CA ILE A 130 20.35 -10.96 -15.10
C ILE A 130 19.97 -11.04 -16.58
N ALA A 131 20.89 -10.72 -17.50
CA ALA A 131 20.69 -10.91 -18.95
C ALA A 131 20.42 -12.39 -19.30
N ASP A 132 21.07 -13.33 -18.60
CA ASP A 132 20.81 -14.78 -18.70
C ASP A 132 19.48 -15.22 -18.05
N GLY A 133 18.67 -14.28 -17.59
CA GLY A 133 17.37 -14.51 -16.96
C GLY A 133 17.47 -15.01 -15.52
N ARG A 134 18.60 -14.85 -14.82
CA ARG A 134 18.70 -15.15 -13.38
C ARG A 134 18.09 -14.01 -12.57
N LYS A 135 17.43 -14.38 -11.47
CA LYS A 135 16.76 -13.42 -10.58
C LYS A 135 17.68 -13.18 -9.41
N ILE A 136 18.43 -12.08 -9.48
CA ILE A 136 19.46 -11.71 -8.51
C ILE A 136 19.03 -10.47 -7.74
N ILE A 137 19.15 -10.51 -6.42
CA ILE A 137 19.02 -9.34 -5.54
C ILE A 137 20.26 -9.25 -4.65
N ILE A 138 20.57 -8.04 -4.18
CA ILE A 138 21.60 -7.82 -3.16
C ILE A 138 20.93 -7.72 -1.79
N LEU A 139 21.52 -8.38 -0.79
CA LEU A 139 21.06 -8.35 0.60
C LEU A 139 22.27 -8.37 1.55
N ASP A 140 22.49 -7.29 2.29
CA ASP A 140 23.64 -7.14 3.20
C ASP A 140 24.98 -7.52 2.53
N GLN A 141 25.27 -6.93 1.36
CA GLN A 141 26.43 -7.23 0.50
C GLN A 141 26.47 -8.65 -0.11
N LYS A 142 25.45 -9.50 0.14
CA LYS A 142 25.38 -10.86 -0.41
C LYS A 142 24.63 -10.85 -1.73
N VAL A 143 25.13 -11.61 -2.70
CA VAL A 143 24.45 -11.87 -3.97
C VAL A 143 23.50 -13.04 -3.77
N ILE A 144 22.19 -12.78 -3.77
CA ILE A 144 21.15 -13.76 -3.51
C ILE A 144 20.46 -14.13 -4.82
N LYS A 145 20.47 -15.42 -5.15
CA LYS A 145 19.79 -15.96 -6.33
C LYS A 145 18.42 -16.54 -5.96
N VAL A 146 17.35 -15.84 -6.31
CA VAL A 146 15.99 -16.17 -5.86
C VAL A 146 15.18 -17.05 -6.83
N ASP A 147 15.77 -17.48 -7.96
CA ASP A 147 15.10 -18.31 -8.99
C ASP A 147 14.33 -19.51 -8.42
N ALA A 148 14.93 -20.25 -7.47
CA ALA A 148 14.34 -21.47 -6.92
C ALA A 148 13.24 -21.19 -5.87
N TRP A 149 13.19 -19.97 -5.34
CA TRP A 149 12.34 -19.62 -4.20
C TRP A 149 11.18 -18.69 -4.57
N ILE A 150 11.28 -17.96 -5.68
CA ILE A 150 10.29 -16.95 -6.07
C ILE A 150 8.84 -17.48 -6.11
N ASP A 151 8.64 -18.73 -6.54
CA ASP A 151 7.32 -19.40 -6.57
C ASP A 151 6.79 -19.80 -5.18
N TYR A 152 7.66 -19.87 -4.18
CA TYR A 152 7.37 -20.30 -2.81
C TYR A 152 7.22 -19.10 -1.87
N HIS A 153 7.47 -17.88 -2.35
CA HIS A 153 7.42 -16.67 -1.55
C HIS A 153 5.97 -16.34 -1.14
N PRO A 154 5.68 -16.25 0.17
CA PRO A 154 4.32 -15.95 0.64
C PRO A 154 3.79 -14.58 0.22
N GLY A 155 4.67 -13.62 -0.05
CA GLY A 155 4.29 -12.29 -0.55
C GLY A 155 4.01 -12.24 -2.06
N GLY A 156 4.19 -13.35 -2.78
CA GLY A 156 4.02 -13.43 -4.23
C GLY A 156 5.31 -13.10 -5.00
N HIS A 157 5.32 -13.51 -6.28
CA HIS A 157 6.49 -13.36 -7.15
C HIS A 157 6.72 -11.91 -7.59
N LEU A 158 5.65 -11.13 -7.79
CA LEU A 158 5.74 -9.74 -8.28
C LEU A 158 6.57 -8.85 -7.36
N ALA A 159 6.38 -8.94 -6.04
CA ALA A 159 7.16 -8.19 -5.06
C ALA A 159 8.68 -8.43 -5.21
N ILE A 160 9.08 -9.65 -5.58
CA ILE A 160 10.49 -10.00 -5.82
C ILE A 160 10.97 -9.47 -7.18
N LEU A 161 10.13 -9.54 -8.21
CA LEU A 161 10.50 -9.08 -9.56
C LEU A 161 10.82 -7.59 -9.61
N HIS A 162 10.17 -6.76 -8.77
CA HIS A 162 10.50 -5.34 -8.63
C HIS A 162 11.84 -5.07 -7.92
N MET A 163 12.50 -6.10 -7.38
CA MET A 163 13.80 -5.98 -6.69
C MET A 163 14.96 -6.62 -7.45
N VAL A 164 14.70 -7.30 -8.57
CA VAL A 164 15.77 -7.92 -9.37
C VAL A 164 16.74 -6.85 -9.87
N GLY A 165 18.03 -7.01 -9.56
CA GLY A 165 19.10 -6.06 -9.88
C GLY A 165 19.29 -4.94 -8.85
N ARG A 166 18.51 -4.91 -7.76
CA ARG A 166 18.60 -3.90 -6.70
C ARG A 166 19.21 -4.47 -5.42
N ASP A 167 19.76 -3.58 -4.60
CA ASP A 167 19.93 -3.78 -3.18
C ASP A 167 18.55 -3.69 -2.53
N ALA A 168 18.10 -4.83 -2.01
CA ALA A 168 16.80 -5.00 -1.37
C ALA A 168 16.93 -5.04 0.16
N THR A 169 18.08 -4.65 0.71
CA THR A 169 18.39 -4.82 2.13
C THR A 169 17.34 -4.13 3.02
N ASP A 170 17.01 -2.88 2.74
CA ASP A 170 16.13 -2.10 3.59
C ASP A 170 14.66 -2.52 3.43
N GLU A 171 14.22 -2.85 2.21
CA GLU A 171 12.91 -3.45 1.92
C GLU A 171 12.74 -4.82 2.60
N VAL A 172 13.77 -5.67 2.55
CA VAL A 172 13.75 -6.99 3.20
C VAL A 172 13.73 -6.84 4.71
N ASN A 173 14.52 -5.91 5.26
CA ASN A 173 14.63 -5.66 6.70
C ASN A 173 13.33 -5.12 7.30
N SER A 174 12.58 -4.29 6.59
CA SER A 174 11.32 -3.73 7.09
C SER A 174 10.19 -4.75 7.17
N VAL A 175 10.11 -5.69 6.22
CA VAL A 175 8.94 -6.60 6.10
C VAL A 175 9.19 -8.05 6.56
N HIS A 176 10.43 -8.46 6.85
CA HIS A 176 10.75 -9.85 7.24
C HIS A 176 11.24 -10.01 8.69
N SER A 177 10.97 -11.17 9.29
CA SER A 177 11.55 -11.55 10.58
C SER A 177 13.05 -11.84 10.48
N ALA A 178 13.78 -11.68 11.59
CA ALA A 178 15.20 -12.01 11.67
C ALA A 178 15.48 -13.47 11.24
N GLU A 179 14.61 -14.40 11.65
CA GLU A 179 14.67 -15.81 11.23
C GLU A 179 14.52 -15.94 9.70
N THR A 180 13.53 -15.26 9.11
CA THR A 180 13.28 -15.33 7.66
C THR A 180 14.48 -14.77 6.89
N ARG A 181 15.03 -13.64 7.34
CA ARG A 181 16.24 -13.02 6.76
C ARG A 181 17.45 -13.95 6.82
N ALA A 182 17.70 -14.57 7.99
CA ALA A 182 18.78 -15.55 8.13
C ALA A 182 18.63 -16.72 7.15
N SER A 183 17.38 -17.14 6.91
CA SER A 183 17.03 -18.22 6.00
C SER A 183 17.35 -17.92 4.52
N MET A 184 17.41 -16.64 4.12
CA MET A 184 17.72 -16.22 2.75
C MET A 184 19.19 -16.50 2.37
N SER A 185 20.10 -16.59 3.35
CA SER A 185 21.52 -16.92 3.14
C SER A 185 21.77 -18.30 2.48
N ARG A 186 20.75 -19.16 2.45
CA ARG A 186 20.79 -20.43 1.72
C ARG A 186 20.86 -20.24 0.20
N TYR A 187 20.38 -19.12 -0.29
CA TYR A 187 20.35 -18.76 -1.71
C TYR A 187 21.52 -17.86 -2.14
N GLN A 188 22.48 -17.63 -1.23
CA GLN A 188 23.69 -16.87 -1.52
C GLN A 188 24.57 -17.62 -2.52
N ILE A 189 24.98 -16.91 -3.58
CA ILE A 189 25.87 -17.43 -4.62
C ILE A 189 27.21 -16.68 -4.70
N GLY A 190 27.37 -15.62 -3.91
CA GLY A 190 28.54 -14.76 -3.86
C GLY A 190 28.32 -13.53 -2.97
N ARG A 191 29.23 -12.57 -3.06
CA ARG A 191 29.17 -11.26 -2.40
C ARG A 191 29.67 -10.15 -3.33
N ILE A 192 29.31 -8.90 -3.01
CA ILE A 192 29.83 -7.70 -3.64
C ILE A 192 30.75 -6.95 -2.66
N GLU A 193 31.58 -6.06 -3.19
CA GLU A 193 32.37 -5.11 -2.39
C GLU A 193 32.04 -3.67 -2.80
N GLY A 194 32.02 -2.79 -1.81
CA GLY A 194 31.65 -1.38 -2.01
C GLY A 194 30.15 -1.15 -2.15
N ARG A 195 29.81 0.05 -2.64
CA ARG A 195 28.44 0.53 -2.84
C ARG A 195 27.80 -0.16 -4.05
N TRP A 196 26.59 -0.68 -3.88
CA TRP A 196 25.81 -1.21 -5.00
C TRP A 196 25.06 -0.09 -5.72
N GLU A 197 25.15 -0.08 -7.05
CA GLU A 197 24.32 0.77 -7.90
C GLU A 197 23.18 -0.04 -8.50
N ASN A 198 21.98 0.23 -7.98
CA ASN A 198 20.75 -0.42 -8.40
C ASN A 198 20.52 -0.32 -9.91
N PHE A 199 20.13 -1.43 -10.51
CA PHE A 199 19.59 -1.44 -11.86
C PHE A 199 18.09 -1.12 -11.85
N LEU A 200 17.58 -0.60 -12.96
CA LEU A 200 16.15 -0.67 -13.25
C LEU A 200 15.78 -2.15 -13.44
N PRO A 201 14.82 -2.70 -12.68
CA PRO A 201 14.50 -4.13 -12.78
C PRO A 201 14.05 -4.52 -14.19
N PRO A 202 14.35 -5.74 -14.68
CA PRO A 202 13.88 -6.21 -15.99
C PRO A 202 12.36 -6.12 -16.12
N TYR A 203 11.65 -6.39 -15.02
CA TYR A 203 10.18 -6.33 -14.98
C TYR A 203 9.62 -4.92 -15.19
N GLN A 204 10.43 -3.88 -14.94
CA GLN A 204 10.10 -2.48 -15.17
C GLN A 204 10.67 -1.96 -16.51
N GLY A 205 11.19 -2.85 -17.36
CA GLY A 205 11.76 -2.48 -18.66
C GLY A 205 13.28 -2.28 -18.69
N GLY A 206 13.99 -2.62 -17.61
CA GLY A 206 15.45 -2.58 -17.58
C GLY A 206 16.09 -3.49 -18.65
N LYS A 207 17.09 -2.96 -19.36
CA LYS A 207 17.84 -3.68 -20.41
C LYS A 207 19.19 -4.14 -19.86
N PHE A 208 19.56 -5.39 -20.13
CA PHE A 208 20.75 -6.02 -19.55
C PHE A 208 21.61 -6.64 -20.64
N ARG A 209 22.93 -6.44 -20.55
CA ARG A 209 23.89 -6.95 -21.54
C ARG A 209 24.47 -8.29 -21.08
N PRO A 210 24.58 -9.30 -21.97
CA PRO A 210 25.32 -10.52 -21.68
C PRO A 210 26.76 -10.23 -21.24
N TYR A 211 27.32 -11.08 -20.39
CA TYR A 211 28.69 -10.95 -19.93
C TYR A 211 29.63 -11.83 -20.77
N ILE A 212 30.68 -11.23 -21.33
CA ILE A 212 31.72 -11.91 -22.11
C ILE A 212 33.05 -11.58 -21.44
N GLU A 213 33.75 -12.61 -20.95
CA GLU A 213 34.98 -12.49 -20.14
C GLU A 213 36.16 -11.82 -20.87
N SER A 214 36.09 -11.70 -22.20
CA SER A 214 37.14 -11.16 -23.07
C SER A 214 36.89 -9.75 -23.62
N ALA A 215 35.76 -9.12 -23.31
CA ALA A 215 35.55 -7.72 -23.66
C ALA A 215 36.25 -6.84 -22.61
N SER A 216 37.25 -6.06 -23.02
CA SER A 216 37.90 -5.08 -22.15
C SER A 216 36.84 -4.18 -21.50
N ASP A 217 36.95 -3.98 -20.18
CA ASP A 217 36.22 -2.97 -19.43
C ASP A 217 36.60 -1.58 -19.98
N GLY A 218 35.99 -1.21 -21.11
CA GLY A 218 36.03 0.15 -21.60
C GLY A 218 35.40 1.06 -20.53
N PRO A 219 35.87 2.31 -20.39
CA PRO A 219 35.19 3.27 -19.52
C PRO A 219 33.72 3.32 -19.95
N ASP A 220 32.82 3.43 -18.96
CA ASP A 220 31.39 3.74 -19.15
C ASP A 220 31.27 5.02 -19.98
N THR A 221 31.39 4.87 -21.29
CA THR A 221 31.23 5.92 -22.31
C THR A 221 29.89 5.68 -22.98
N ASP A 222 28.86 5.60 -22.13
CA ASP A 222 27.46 5.86 -22.47
C ASP A 222 26.78 6.69 -21.35
N ASP A 223 27.55 7.31 -20.44
CA ASP A 223 27.11 8.47 -19.67
C ASP A 223 27.06 9.72 -20.58
N GLN A 224 26.19 9.67 -21.61
CA GLN A 224 25.55 10.83 -22.26
C GLN A 224 24.62 10.38 -23.42
N LEU A 225 23.63 9.55 -23.12
CA LEU A 225 22.32 9.62 -23.79
C LEU A 225 21.12 9.48 -22.82
N GLU A 226 21.36 9.49 -21.50
CA GLU A 226 20.30 9.38 -20.47
C GLU A 226 19.83 10.73 -19.89
N SER A 227 19.97 11.84 -20.63
CA SER A 227 19.40 13.14 -20.20
C SER A 227 18.56 13.88 -21.25
N SER A 228 18.13 13.22 -22.34
CA SER A 228 17.17 13.85 -23.27
C SER A 228 16.13 12.95 -23.95
N ASP A 229 16.11 11.62 -23.72
CA ASP A 229 15.16 10.72 -24.42
C ASP A 229 14.30 9.81 -23.50
N ILE A 230 14.10 10.18 -22.22
CA ILE A 230 13.21 9.44 -21.30
C ILE A 230 11.72 9.83 -21.48
N SER A 231 11.36 10.66 -22.47
CA SER A 231 9.96 10.96 -22.80
C SER A 231 9.28 9.94 -23.72
N ARG A 232 10.00 8.92 -24.24
CA ARG A 232 9.36 7.89 -25.07
C ARG A 232 9.11 6.60 -24.29
N ALA A 233 7.90 6.50 -23.74
CA ALA A 233 7.28 5.23 -23.39
C ALA A 233 7.31 4.26 -24.61
N PRO A 234 7.49 2.95 -24.40
CA PRO A 234 7.46 1.99 -25.50
C PRO A 234 6.06 1.94 -26.12
N SER A 235 5.97 2.21 -27.42
CA SER A 235 4.72 2.11 -28.19
C SER A 235 4.13 0.70 -28.14
N PRO A 236 2.79 0.55 -28.26
CA PRO A 236 2.14 -0.75 -28.17
C PRO A 236 2.50 -1.63 -29.38
N LEU A 237 3.02 -2.83 -29.08
CA LEU A 237 3.19 -3.92 -30.04
C LEU A 237 1.80 -4.37 -30.53
N PHE A 238 1.47 -4.03 -31.77
CA PHE A 238 0.40 -4.74 -32.49
C PHE A 238 0.97 -6.00 -33.13
N ASP A 239 0.34 -7.13 -32.83
CA ASP A 239 0.61 -8.44 -33.45
C ASP A 239 0.57 -8.35 -34.97
N THR A 240 1.58 -8.90 -35.64
CA THR A 240 1.60 -9.06 -37.10
C THR A 240 1.15 -10.48 -37.45
N GLU A 241 -0.05 -10.60 -38.01
CA GLU A 241 -0.50 -11.80 -38.69
C GLU A 241 0.38 -12.09 -39.92
N LYS A 242 0.69 -13.38 -40.08
CA LYS A 242 1.43 -13.95 -41.20
C LYS A 242 0.63 -13.83 -42.48
N THR A 243 1.17 -13.17 -43.50
CA THR A 243 0.89 -13.56 -44.89
C THR A 243 2.17 -13.49 -45.73
N ALA A 244 2.49 -14.60 -46.37
CA ALA A 244 3.61 -14.77 -47.27
C ALA A 244 3.37 -14.06 -48.62
N THR A 245 4.43 -13.57 -49.28
CA THR A 245 4.82 -13.97 -50.66
C THR A 245 6.02 -13.16 -51.23
N LEU A 246 7.00 -13.93 -51.74
CA LEU A 246 7.76 -13.75 -52.99
C LEU A 246 8.78 -12.59 -53.22
N ARG A 247 10.06 -12.99 -53.18
CA ARG A 247 11.14 -12.82 -54.20
C ARG A 247 11.26 -11.48 -54.98
N ARG A 248 12.43 -10.82 -54.86
CA ARG A 248 13.42 -10.66 -55.98
C ARG A 248 14.81 -10.20 -55.50
N ARG A 249 15.84 -10.62 -56.25
CA ARG A 249 17.30 -10.44 -56.07
C ARG A 249 17.85 -9.21 -56.82
N ASN A 250 19.10 -8.87 -56.44
CA ASN A 250 20.16 -8.05 -57.08
C ASN A 250 20.13 -6.55 -56.75
N ALA A 251 21.23 -5.80 -56.69
CA ALA A 251 22.67 -6.01 -56.48
C ALA A 251 23.29 -4.59 -56.44
N ASP A 252 24.35 -4.43 -55.64
CA ASP A 252 25.51 -3.53 -55.82
C ASP A 252 25.40 -1.99 -55.98
N MET A 253 26.18 -1.33 -55.11
CA MET A 253 27.20 -0.31 -55.41
C MET A 253 26.93 1.20 -55.21
N GLN A 254 27.86 1.76 -54.43
CA GLN A 254 28.47 3.10 -54.44
C GLN A 254 27.83 4.33 -53.76
N ARG A 255 28.68 4.83 -52.86
CA ARG A 255 28.79 6.07 -52.10
C ARG A 255 29.12 7.27 -53.00
N SER A 256 28.37 8.37 -52.91
CA SER A 256 28.91 9.75 -52.74
C SER A 256 27.84 10.86 -52.79
N LEU A 257 27.79 11.63 -51.71
CA LEU A 257 27.67 13.09 -51.58
C LEU A 257 26.45 13.88 -52.14
N SER A 258 25.69 14.39 -51.16
CA SER A 258 25.10 15.74 -51.03
C SER A 258 24.17 16.27 -52.12
N VAL A 259 22.88 16.43 -51.78
CA VAL A 259 22.12 17.70 -51.94
C VAL A 259 21.02 17.73 -50.88
N SER A 260 20.93 18.87 -50.18
CA SER A 260 19.85 19.30 -49.30
C SER A 260 18.46 19.00 -49.87
N SER A 261 17.64 18.26 -49.12
CA SER A 261 16.19 18.22 -49.33
C SER A 261 15.56 18.39 -47.96
N VAL A 262 15.02 19.58 -47.74
CA VAL A 262 14.17 19.92 -46.61
C VAL A 262 12.91 19.06 -46.75
N SER A 263 12.90 17.89 -46.13
CA SER A 263 11.69 17.10 -45.98
C SER A 263 10.99 17.64 -44.74
N SER A 264 9.99 18.49 -44.98
CA SER A 264 8.94 18.79 -44.03
C SER A 264 8.38 17.47 -43.50
N VAL A 265 8.80 17.12 -42.28
CA VAL A 265 8.18 16.01 -41.55
C VAL A 265 6.82 16.53 -41.13
N GLU A 266 5.77 15.97 -41.73
CA GLU A 266 4.44 15.98 -41.14
C GLU A 266 4.55 15.21 -39.80
N GLU A 267 4.92 15.92 -38.74
CA GLU A 267 4.71 15.45 -37.38
C GLU A 267 3.21 15.41 -37.15
N SER A 268 2.64 14.21 -37.18
CA SER A 268 1.25 13.96 -36.80
C SER A 268 0.94 14.62 -35.45
N GLU A 269 -0.07 15.49 -35.45
CA GLU A 269 -0.49 16.37 -34.35
C GLU A 269 -0.93 15.63 -33.05
N SER A 270 -0.93 14.29 -33.03
CA SER A 270 -1.05 13.48 -31.81
C SER A 270 0.13 13.65 -30.84
N ASN A 271 1.29 14.14 -31.31
CA ASN A 271 2.46 14.43 -30.47
C ASN A 271 2.26 15.62 -29.52
N SER A 272 1.35 16.56 -29.82
CA SER A 272 1.18 17.76 -28.99
C SER A 272 0.61 17.47 -27.60
N GLY A 273 -0.25 16.46 -27.47
CA GLY A 273 -0.83 16.06 -26.19
C GLY A 273 0.16 15.30 -25.30
N MET A 274 0.95 14.40 -25.90
CA MET A 274 2.02 13.67 -25.19
C MET A 274 3.11 14.62 -24.69
N ALA A 275 3.57 15.54 -25.55
CA ALA A 275 4.57 16.55 -25.17
C ALA A 275 4.13 17.44 -23.99
N TYR A 276 2.82 17.72 -23.87
CA TYR A 276 2.27 18.48 -22.73
C TYR A 276 2.32 17.69 -21.42
N LEU A 277 1.97 16.40 -21.44
CA LEU A 277 2.01 15.54 -20.26
C LEU A 277 3.46 15.25 -19.81
N ASP A 278 4.38 15.15 -20.76
CA ASP A 278 5.82 15.06 -20.48
C ASP A 278 6.36 16.33 -19.81
N ASP A 279 5.94 17.52 -20.26
CA ASP A 279 6.30 18.80 -19.62
C ASP A 279 5.77 18.89 -18.18
N ILE A 280 4.55 18.40 -17.92
CA ILE A 280 4.01 18.27 -16.55
C ILE A 280 4.88 17.33 -15.72
N THR A 281 5.24 16.16 -16.26
CA THR A 281 6.12 15.19 -15.57
C THR A 281 7.43 15.84 -15.17
N LYS A 282 8.07 16.55 -16.09
CA LYS A 282 9.33 17.25 -15.82
C LYS A 282 9.19 18.31 -14.73
N LYS A 283 8.14 19.14 -14.78
CA LYS A 283 7.89 20.18 -13.77
C LYS A 283 7.68 19.57 -12.37
N LEU A 284 6.95 18.47 -12.27
CA LEU A 284 6.72 17.79 -10.99
C LEU A 284 8.02 17.17 -10.46
N LEU A 285 8.85 16.58 -11.32
CA LEU A 285 10.18 16.10 -10.95
C LEU A 285 11.08 17.25 -10.47
N ASP A 286 11.06 18.41 -11.13
CA ASP A 286 11.84 19.57 -10.72
C ASP A 286 11.41 20.09 -9.33
N ILE A 287 10.11 20.08 -9.03
CA ILE A 287 9.56 20.43 -7.71
C ILE A 287 10.02 19.43 -6.64
N ASP A 288 9.95 18.13 -6.93
CA ASP A 288 10.38 17.09 -5.99
C ASP A 288 11.90 17.16 -5.75
N ASN A 289 12.70 17.32 -6.80
CA ASN A 289 14.16 17.48 -6.69
C ASN A 289 14.57 18.75 -5.92
N ALA A 290 13.74 19.79 -5.93
CA ALA A 290 13.96 20.99 -5.11
C ALA A 290 13.54 20.80 -3.65
N SER A 291 12.61 19.88 -3.38
CA SER A 291 12.01 19.68 -2.05
C SER A 291 12.71 18.59 -1.23
N TYR A 292 13.25 17.57 -1.89
CA TYR A 292 13.86 16.40 -1.25
C TYR A 292 15.39 16.41 -1.37
N PRO A 293 16.11 15.69 -0.49
CA PRO A 293 17.56 15.54 -0.60
C PRO A 293 18.01 14.98 -1.95
N SER A 294 19.22 15.37 -2.36
CA SER A 294 19.81 15.00 -3.64
C SER A 294 19.99 13.49 -3.80
N LEU A 295 19.83 13.02 -5.03
CA LEU A 295 19.96 11.62 -5.41
C LEU A 295 21.41 11.17 -5.65
N ASP A 296 22.40 11.97 -5.18
CA ASP A 296 23.81 11.58 -5.25
C ASP A 296 24.13 10.48 -4.23
N GLY A 297 25.17 9.70 -4.54
CA GLY A 297 25.50 8.52 -3.74
C GLY A 297 25.79 8.83 -2.27
N ALA A 298 26.52 9.91 -1.97
CA ALA A 298 26.92 10.22 -0.61
C ALA A 298 25.74 10.65 0.26
N THR A 299 24.85 11.49 -0.27
CA THR A 299 23.63 11.92 0.42
C THR A 299 22.71 10.73 0.70
N GLN A 300 22.46 9.88 -0.31
CA GLN A 300 21.59 8.72 -0.16
C GLN A 300 22.16 7.69 0.82
N ASP A 301 23.48 7.46 0.80
CA ASP A 301 24.12 6.53 1.73
C ASP A 301 24.02 7.02 3.19
N GLU A 302 24.12 8.34 3.41
CA GLU A 302 23.96 8.94 4.73
C GLU A 302 22.50 8.82 5.24
N ILE A 303 21.52 8.99 4.36
CA ILE A 303 20.09 8.77 4.68
C ILE A 303 19.87 7.31 5.08
N VAL A 304 20.38 6.35 4.30
CA VAL A 304 20.29 4.91 4.60
C VAL A 304 20.95 4.58 5.93
N ARG A 305 22.13 5.15 6.21
CA ARG A 305 22.83 4.96 7.49
C ARG A 305 21.99 5.46 8.67
N LYS A 306 21.44 6.67 8.58
CA LYS A 306 20.56 7.25 9.61
C LYS A 306 19.28 6.42 9.79
N TYR A 307 18.67 5.94 8.70
CA TYR A 307 17.49 5.09 8.74
C TYR A 307 17.75 3.75 9.46
N ARG A 308 18.91 3.13 9.23
CA ARG A 308 19.29 1.88 9.91
C ARG A 308 19.53 2.10 11.41
N ILE A 309 20.11 3.24 11.79
CA ILE A 309 20.25 3.63 13.21
C ILE A 309 18.88 3.84 13.86
N LEU A 310 17.95 4.52 13.17
CA LEU A 310 16.57 4.67 13.64
C LEU A 310 15.91 3.30 13.85
N GLY A 311 16.06 2.38 12.89
CA GLY A 311 15.51 1.03 13.00
C GLY A 311 16.03 0.28 14.24
N GLN A 312 17.33 0.42 14.55
CA GLN A 312 17.90 -0.15 15.76
C GLN A 312 17.34 0.51 17.03
N ARG A 313 17.21 1.84 17.05
CA ARG A 313 16.62 2.56 18.19
C ARG A 313 15.17 2.12 18.44
N ILE A 314 14.35 2.01 17.41
CA ILE A 314 12.96 1.53 17.50
C ILE A 314 12.91 0.11 18.09
N HIS A 315 13.84 -0.76 17.67
CA HIS A 315 13.97 -2.10 18.20
C HIS A 315 14.37 -2.10 19.68
N ASP A 316 15.33 -1.28 20.07
CA ASP A 316 15.83 -1.17 21.44
C ASP A 316 14.79 -0.57 22.40
N GLU A 317 13.93 0.34 21.90
CA GLU A 317 12.76 0.86 22.64
C GLU A 317 11.61 -0.16 22.74
N GLY A 318 11.74 -1.33 22.08
CA GLY A 318 10.77 -2.41 22.14
C GLY A 318 9.47 -2.15 21.40
N LEU A 319 9.46 -1.19 20.46
CA LEU A 319 8.23 -0.75 19.76
C LEU A 319 7.66 -1.79 18.80
N PHE A 320 8.44 -2.81 18.41
CA PHE A 320 7.92 -3.97 17.69
C PHE A 320 7.09 -4.90 18.58
N ASN A 321 7.27 -4.87 19.91
CA ASN A 321 6.56 -5.78 20.81
C ASN A 321 5.07 -5.41 20.89
N CYS A 322 4.22 -6.39 20.63
CA CYS A 322 2.78 -6.22 20.72
C CYS A 322 2.27 -6.40 22.16
N ASN A 323 1.61 -5.36 22.69
CA ASN A 323 0.78 -5.50 23.89
C ASN A 323 -0.57 -6.14 23.54
N TYR A 324 -0.71 -7.45 23.76
CA TYR A 324 -1.93 -8.20 23.47
C TYR A 324 -3.18 -7.69 24.21
N ALA A 325 -3.02 -7.00 25.36
CA ALA A 325 -4.17 -6.41 26.05
C ALA A 325 -4.89 -5.36 25.18
N MET A 326 -4.15 -4.66 24.30
CA MET A 326 -4.74 -3.71 23.37
C MET A 326 -5.67 -4.43 22.37
N TYR A 327 -5.29 -5.61 21.88
CA TYR A 327 -6.15 -6.40 20.98
C TYR A 327 -7.33 -7.06 21.70
N LEU A 328 -7.21 -7.35 23.00
CA LEU A 328 -8.35 -7.75 23.81
C LEU A 328 -9.39 -6.63 23.89
N LEU A 329 -8.96 -5.37 24.07
CA LEU A 329 -9.87 -4.22 24.05
C LEU A 329 -10.58 -4.11 22.69
N GLU A 330 -9.89 -4.36 21.58
CA GLU A 330 -10.52 -4.40 20.26
C GLU A 330 -11.54 -5.54 20.14
N ALA A 331 -11.22 -6.73 20.63
CA ALA A 331 -12.16 -7.85 20.64
C ALA A 331 -13.43 -7.55 21.45
N LEU A 332 -13.31 -6.86 22.59
CA LEU A 332 -14.45 -6.40 23.38
C LEU A 332 -15.31 -5.38 22.61
N ARG A 333 -14.68 -4.44 21.91
CA ARG A 333 -15.39 -3.46 21.06
C ARG A 333 -16.14 -4.14 19.93
N TRP A 334 -15.53 -5.09 19.24
CA TRP A 334 -16.18 -5.84 18.17
C TRP A 334 -17.37 -6.63 18.70
N THR A 335 -17.20 -7.28 19.85
CA THR A 335 -18.28 -8.01 20.53
C THR A 335 -19.44 -7.09 20.88
N PHE A 336 -19.16 -5.90 21.40
CA PHE A 336 -20.17 -4.88 21.68
C PHE A 336 -20.90 -4.43 20.41
N LEU A 337 -20.17 -4.04 19.36
CA LEU A 337 -20.76 -3.55 18.10
C LEU A 337 -21.63 -4.63 17.44
N PHE A 338 -21.14 -5.87 17.38
CA PHE A 338 -21.91 -6.98 16.82
C PHE A 338 -23.14 -7.33 17.67
N SER A 339 -23.02 -7.28 18.99
CA SER A 339 -24.16 -7.51 19.90
C SER A 339 -25.24 -6.43 19.73
N MET A 340 -24.84 -5.15 19.62
CA MET A 340 -25.77 -4.05 19.37
C MET A 340 -26.45 -4.19 18.00
N MET A 341 -25.72 -4.62 16.97
CA MET A 341 -26.30 -4.96 15.67
C MET A 341 -27.42 -5.99 15.81
N LEU A 342 -27.18 -7.09 16.54
CA LEU A 342 -28.18 -8.15 16.75
C LEU A 342 -29.40 -7.67 17.57
N VAL A 343 -29.16 -6.85 18.61
CA VAL A 343 -30.23 -6.26 19.42
C VAL A 343 -31.12 -5.36 18.55
N CYS A 344 -30.53 -4.42 17.80
CA CYS A 344 -31.30 -3.57 16.90
C CYS A 344 -32.04 -4.37 15.82
N LEU A 345 -31.42 -5.43 15.28
CA LEU A 345 -32.05 -6.31 14.29
C LEU A 345 -33.30 -6.99 14.88
N LYS A 346 -33.21 -7.50 16.11
CA LYS A 346 -34.32 -8.15 16.81
C LYS A 346 -35.51 -7.20 17.04
N TYR A 347 -35.24 -5.93 17.33
CA TYR A 347 -36.27 -4.91 17.51
C TYR A 347 -36.79 -4.30 16.19
N GLY A 348 -36.31 -4.77 15.02
CA GLY A 348 -36.71 -4.24 13.71
C GLY A 348 -36.08 -2.89 13.36
N TRP A 349 -35.08 -2.43 14.11
CA TRP A 349 -34.37 -1.18 13.86
C TRP A 349 -33.26 -1.39 12.82
N TYR A 350 -33.66 -1.68 11.58
CA TYR A 350 -32.75 -2.14 10.53
C TYR A 350 -31.64 -1.13 10.19
N VAL A 351 -31.95 0.18 10.14
CA VAL A 351 -30.93 1.21 9.85
C VAL A 351 -29.87 1.26 10.97
N SER A 352 -30.29 1.32 12.23
CA SER A 352 -29.36 1.34 13.37
C SER A 352 -28.53 0.07 13.44
N SER A 353 -29.16 -1.09 13.19
CA SER A 353 -28.48 -2.38 13.09
C SER A 353 -27.41 -2.38 12.00
N ALA A 354 -27.73 -1.86 10.81
CA ALA A 354 -26.78 -1.71 9.71
C ALA A 354 -25.61 -0.78 10.06
N VAL A 355 -25.85 0.32 10.79
CA VAL A 355 -24.80 1.23 11.25
C VAL A 355 -23.83 0.50 12.19
N PHE A 356 -24.33 -0.25 13.17
CA PHE A 356 -23.48 -1.07 14.05
C PHE A 356 -22.69 -2.13 13.30
N LEU A 357 -23.28 -2.76 12.28
CA LEU A 357 -22.57 -3.72 11.44
C LEU A 357 -21.44 -3.07 10.64
N GLY A 358 -21.69 -1.90 10.06
CA GLY A 358 -20.68 -1.14 9.33
C GLY A 358 -19.53 -0.70 10.23
N MET A 359 -19.84 -0.21 11.44
CA MET A 359 -18.82 0.14 12.45
C MET A 359 -18.01 -1.08 12.89
N PHE A 360 -18.66 -2.23 13.05
CA PHE A 360 -17.99 -3.51 13.34
C PHE A 360 -16.97 -3.84 12.24
N TRP A 361 -17.37 -3.81 10.96
CA TRP A 361 -16.44 -4.08 9.85
C TRP A 361 -15.32 -3.05 9.70
N HIS A 362 -15.62 -1.77 9.94
CA HIS A 362 -14.63 -0.69 9.92
C HIS A 362 -13.51 -0.96 10.95
N GLN A 363 -13.88 -1.26 12.20
CA GLN A 363 -12.92 -1.53 13.28
C GLN A 363 -12.14 -2.84 13.07
N LEU A 364 -12.82 -3.84 12.53
CA LEU A 364 -12.28 -5.17 12.34
C LEU A 364 -11.13 -5.20 11.33
N LEU A 365 -11.21 -4.38 10.27
CA LEU A 365 -10.19 -4.40 9.22
C LEU A 365 -8.81 -3.97 9.73
N PHE A 366 -8.74 -3.08 10.72
CA PHE A 366 -7.47 -2.65 11.29
C PHE A 366 -6.68 -3.82 11.91
N ALA A 367 -7.36 -4.73 12.62
CA ALA A 367 -6.68 -5.92 13.15
C ALA A 367 -6.30 -6.94 12.07
N ALA A 368 -7.11 -7.06 11.02
CA ALA A 368 -6.77 -7.89 9.86
C ALA A 368 -5.52 -7.35 9.15
N HIS A 369 -5.43 -6.04 8.98
CA HIS A 369 -4.29 -5.34 8.41
C HIS A 369 -3.01 -5.59 9.21
N ASP A 370 -3.05 -5.39 10.53
CA ASP A 370 -1.91 -5.64 11.42
C ASP A 370 -1.47 -7.11 11.37
N SER A 371 -2.43 -8.04 11.34
CA SER A 371 -2.17 -9.47 11.21
C SER A 371 -1.55 -9.82 9.86
N GLY A 372 -2.00 -9.17 8.79
CA GLY A 372 -1.48 -9.33 7.44
C GLY A 372 0.00 -8.96 7.32
N HIS A 373 0.43 -7.96 8.09
CA HIS A 373 1.81 -7.48 8.22
C HIS A 373 2.64 -8.19 9.29
N MET A 374 2.12 -9.23 9.92
CA MET A 374 2.83 -9.94 10.97
C MET A 374 3.17 -9.06 12.17
N ALA A 375 2.34 -8.07 12.48
CA ALA A 375 2.56 -7.09 13.54
C ALA A 375 2.00 -7.52 14.90
N VAL A 376 1.30 -8.66 14.99
CA VAL A 376 0.62 -9.06 16.23
C VAL A 376 1.43 -10.10 17.00
N THR A 377 1.65 -11.28 16.44
CA THR A 377 2.47 -12.34 17.07
C THR A 377 3.83 -12.50 16.42
N HIS A 378 4.06 -11.87 15.27
CA HIS A 378 5.23 -12.05 14.41
C HIS A 378 5.43 -13.48 13.87
N ASN A 379 4.47 -14.38 14.08
CA ASN A 379 4.54 -15.75 13.57
C ASN A 379 3.61 -15.94 12.37
N PHE A 380 4.20 -16.23 11.20
CA PHE A 380 3.50 -16.29 9.91
C PHE A 380 2.18 -17.05 9.95
N LYS A 381 2.16 -18.23 10.56
CA LYS A 381 0.96 -19.08 10.58
C LYS A 381 -0.12 -18.51 11.49
N PHE A 382 0.25 -18.03 12.67
CA PHE A 382 -0.72 -17.49 13.62
C PHE A 382 -1.36 -16.20 13.12
N ASP A 383 -0.58 -15.19 12.71
CA ASP A 383 -1.20 -13.93 12.25
C ASP A 383 -1.92 -14.11 10.92
N THR A 384 -1.42 -14.96 10.00
CA THR A 384 -2.17 -15.23 8.75
C THR A 384 -3.50 -15.93 9.04
N THR A 385 -3.54 -16.90 9.96
CA THR A 385 -4.79 -17.57 10.34
C THR A 385 -5.74 -16.61 11.03
N MET A 386 -5.24 -15.80 11.97
CA MET A 386 -6.02 -14.77 12.66
C MET A 386 -6.59 -13.75 11.67
N GLY A 387 -5.77 -13.24 10.75
CA GLY A 387 -6.20 -12.32 9.71
C GLY A 387 -7.29 -12.91 8.82
N ILE A 388 -7.18 -14.19 8.40
CA ILE A 388 -8.21 -14.88 7.60
C ILE A 388 -9.51 -15.04 8.41
N ILE A 389 -9.43 -15.48 9.67
CA ILE A 389 -10.63 -15.60 10.51
C ILE A 389 -11.33 -14.24 10.64
N ILE A 390 -10.55 -13.19 10.88
CA ILE A 390 -11.07 -11.84 11.02
C ILE A 390 -11.71 -11.40 9.70
N VAL A 391 -10.96 -11.33 8.61
CA VAL A 391 -11.42 -10.66 7.40
C VAL A 391 -12.27 -11.52 6.47
N ASP A 392 -12.01 -12.83 6.37
CA ASP A 392 -12.79 -13.72 5.50
C ASP A 392 -14.08 -14.17 6.18
N PHE A 393 -14.04 -14.67 7.43
CA PHE A 393 -15.24 -15.20 8.09
C PHE A 393 -16.17 -14.08 8.58
N LEU A 394 -15.61 -13.00 9.14
CA LEU A 394 -16.40 -11.92 9.71
C LEU A 394 -16.53 -10.72 8.77
N GLY A 395 -15.53 -10.47 7.92
CA GLY A 395 -15.49 -9.32 7.02
C GLY A 395 -15.93 -9.63 5.57
N GLY A 396 -15.92 -10.89 5.13
CA GLY A 396 -16.22 -11.27 3.76
C GLY A 396 -15.19 -10.83 2.72
N LEU A 397 -13.99 -10.42 3.11
CA LEU A 397 -12.91 -10.05 2.18
C LEU A 397 -11.78 -11.08 2.25
N SER A 398 -10.96 -11.17 1.21
CA SER A 398 -9.82 -12.10 1.15
C SER A 398 -8.56 -11.46 1.69
N LEU A 399 -7.98 -12.02 2.77
CA LEU A 399 -6.67 -11.59 3.25
C LEU A 399 -5.59 -11.85 2.18
N GLY A 400 -5.68 -12.96 1.44
CA GLY A 400 -4.73 -13.33 0.42
C GLY A 400 -4.69 -12.34 -0.75
N TRP A 401 -5.86 -11.86 -1.20
CA TRP A 401 -5.96 -10.80 -2.20
C TRP A 401 -5.26 -9.53 -1.71
N TRP A 402 -5.61 -9.09 -0.49
CA TRP A 402 -5.04 -7.88 0.10
C TRP A 402 -3.52 -8.01 0.25
N LYS A 403 -2.99 -9.14 0.76
CA LYS A 403 -1.53 -9.35 0.86
C LYS A 403 -0.86 -9.30 -0.52
N ARG A 404 -1.49 -9.85 -1.55
CA ARG A 404 -0.91 -9.88 -2.90
C ARG A 404 -0.80 -8.49 -3.52
N THR A 405 -1.82 -7.65 -3.38
CA THR A 405 -1.76 -6.25 -3.88
C THR A 405 -0.85 -5.42 -3.00
N HIS A 406 -1.09 -5.47 -1.68
CA HIS A 406 -0.49 -4.56 -0.73
C HIS A 406 1.02 -4.78 -0.55
N ASN A 407 1.51 -6.03 -0.64
CA ASN A 407 2.96 -6.27 -0.63
C ASN A 407 3.68 -5.67 -1.85
N VAL A 408 3.01 -5.58 -3.01
CA VAL A 408 3.58 -4.89 -4.17
C VAL A 408 3.55 -3.38 -3.92
N HIS A 409 2.43 -2.85 -3.43
CA HIS A 409 2.29 -1.46 -3.03
C HIS A 409 3.44 -1.00 -2.12
N HIS A 410 3.78 -1.74 -1.05
CA HIS A 410 4.91 -1.40 -0.14
C HIS A 410 6.29 -1.31 -0.81
N ILE A 411 6.49 -1.91 -1.99
CA ILE A 411 7.78 -1.88 -2.71
C ILE A 411 7.80 -0.74 -3.74
N VAL A 412 6.67 -0.50 -4.39
CA VAL A 412 6.53 0.46 -5.49
C VAL A 412 5.51 1.57 -5.18
N THR A 413 5.42 1.98 -3.92
CA THR A 413 4.41 2.91 -3.40
C THR A 413 4.23 4.11 -4.31
N ASN A 414 2.97 4.38 -4.66
CA ASN A 414 2.50 5.49 -5.46
C ASN A 414 2.99 5.54 -6.93
N HIS A 415 3.68 4.49 -7.41
CA HIS A 415 4.19 4.43 -8.78
C HIS A 415 3.05 4.12 -9.79
N PRO A 416 2.78 4.95 -10.81
CA PRO A 416 1.62 4.77 -11.69
C PRO A 416 1.57 3.41 -12.42
N GLU A 417 2.70 2.97 -12.97
CA GLU A 417 2.82 1.75 -13.79
C GLU A 417 2.83 0.46 -12.95
N HIS A 418 3.30 0.54 -11.71
CA HIS A 418 3.70 -0.63 -10.92
C HIS A 418 2.84 -0.86 -9.68
N ASP A 419 2.27 0.20 -9.10
CA ASP A 419 1.48 0.13 -7.89
C ASP A 419 0.00 -0.20 -8.17
N PRO A 420 -0.50 -1.38 -7.77
CA PRO A 420 -1.91 -1.72 -7.95
C PRO A 420 -2.87 -0.79 -7.18
N ASP A 421 -2.43 -0.19 -6.08
CA ASP A 421 -3.30 0.60 -5.20
C ASP A 421 -3.59 2.00 -5.80
N ASN A 422 -2.91 2.38 -6.89
CA ASN A 422 -3.18 3.60 -7.67
C ASN A 422 -3.94 3.36 -8.98
N GLN A 423 -4.14 2.10 -9.36
CA GLN A 423 -4.61 1.73 -10.68
C GLN A 423 -6.14 1.61 -10.73
N HIS A 424 -6.80 2.76 -10.65
CA HIS A 424 -8.26 2.87 -10.54
C HIS A 424 -8.98 3.22 -11.84
N MET A 425 -8.27 3.19 -12.97
CA MET A 425 -8.87 3.36 -14.28
C MET A 425 -9.95 2.30 -14.53
N PRO A 426 -11.08 2.65 -15.16
CA PRO A 426 -11.38 3.95 -15.79
C PRO A 426 -12.11 4.96 -14.87
N ILE A 427 -12.14 4.75 -13.55
CA ILE A 427 -12.94 5.55 -12.61
C ILE A 427 -12.16 6.76 -12.06
N PHE A 428 -10.93 6.55 -11.61
CA PHE A 428 -10.05 7.61 -11.10
C PHE A 428 -8.71 7.61 -11.83
N ALA A 429 -8.20 8.80 -12.10
CA ALA A 429 -6.83 9.05 -12.54
C ALA A 429 -6.13 9.91 -11.48
N ILE A 430 -5.23 9.30 -10.70
CA ILE A 430 -4.49 9.95 -9.61
C ILE A 430 -3.27 10.73 -10.14
N SER A 431 -2.73 10.26 -11.27
CA SER A 431 -1.60 10.86 -11.98
C SER A 431 -2.00 11.18 -13.42
N HIS A 432 -1.42 12.24 -13.98
CA HIS A 432 -1.60 12.63 -15.37
C HIS A 432 -1.08 11.55 -16.34
N ARG A 433 -0.16 10.69 -15.89
CA ARG A 433 0.35 9.52 -16.62
C ARG A 433 -0.76 8.55 -17.07
N PHE A 434 -1.87 8.46 -16.33
CA PHE A 434 -3.00 7.61 -16.73
C PHE A 434 -3.74 8.12 -17.97
N LEU A 435 -3.58 9.40 -18.32
CA LEU A 435 -4.23 10.00 -19.49
C LEU A 435 -3.58 9.56 -20.81
N GLU A 436 -2.40 8.94 -20.77
CA GLU A 436 -1.66 8.39 -21.92
C GLU A 436 -2.04 6.95 -22.26
N SER A 437 -2.94 6.32 -21.51
CA SER A 437 -3.18 4.86 -21.54
C SER A 437 -1.94 4.07 -21.11
N LEU A 438 -1.83 3.84 -19.81
CA LEU A 438 -0.65 3.31 -19.16
C LEU A 438 -0.64 1.77 -19.14
N TRP A 439 0.49 1.12 -19.43
CA TRP A 439 0.63 -0.32 -19.19
C TRP A 439 0.84 -0.61 -17.69
N SER A 440 -0.06 -1.39 -17.08
CA SER A 440 0.09 -1.86 -15.70
C SER A 440 0.93 -3.14 -15.66
N THR A 441 2.06 -3.11 -14.96
CA THR A 441 2.87 -4.32 -14.76
C THR A 441 2.25 -5.27 -13.74
N TYR A 442 1.41 -4.78 -12.83
CA TYR A 442 0.73 -5.64 -11.86
C TYR A 442 -0.42 -6.43 -12.50
N HIS A 443 -1.31 -5.71 -13.21
CA HIS A 443 -2.47 -6.31 -13.87
C HIS A 443 -2.15 -6.95 -15.22
N GLN A 444 -0.97 -6.64 -15.79
CA GLN A 444 -0.54 -7.10 -17.12
C GLN A 444 -1.57 -6.72 -18.20
N THR A 445 -2.05 -5.48 -18.12
CA THR A 445 -3.04 -4.92 -19.04
C THR A 445 -2.81 -3.42 -19.19
N THR A 446 -3.23 -2.87 -20.33
CA THR A 446 -3.28 -1.43 -20.53
C THR A 446 -4.47 -0.85 -19.77
N MET A 447 -4.19 0.14 -18.92
CA MET A 447 -5.17 0.99 -18.24
C MET A 447 -5.59 2.10 -19.22
N ALA A 448 -6.47 1.74 -20.16
CA ALA A 448 -6.85 2.62 -21.26
C ALA A 448 -7.57 3.89 -20.79
N PHE A 449 -7.19 5.04 -21.35
CA PHE A 449 -7.94 6.29 -21.26
C PHE A 449 -9.04 6.30 -22.33
N ASP A 450 -10.00 5.39 -22.16
CA ASP A 450 -11.08 5.12 -23.10
C ASP A 450 -12.24 6.14 -23.03
N ALA A 451 -13.30 5.91 -23.80
CA ALA A 451 -14.46 6.80 -23.83
C ALA A 451 -15.16 6.94 -22.47
N PHE A 452 -15.18 5.88 -21.66
CA PHE A 452 -15.78 5.93 -20.33
C PHE A 452 -14.88 6.73 -19.36
N ALA A 453 -13.57 6.53 -19.42
CA ALA A 453 -12.61 7.35 -18.66
C ALA A 453 -12.69 8.84 -19.04
N LYS A 454 -12.75 9.15 -20.34
CA LYS A 454 -12.92 10.54 -20.83
C LYS A 454 -14.21 11.20 -20.31
N PHE A 455 -15.23 10.41 -20.02
CA PHE A 455 -16.46 10.88 -19.40
C PHE A 455 -16.35 11.01 -17.88
N MET A 456 -15.79 10.01 -17.18
CA MET A 456 -15.75 9.95 -15.72
C MET A 456 -14.66 10.82 -15.09
N VAL A 457 -13.43 10.74 -15.60
CA VAL A 457 -12.23 11.37 -15.01
C VAL A 457 -12.36 12.89 -14.85
N PRO A 458 -12.96 13.66 -15.79
CA PRO A 458 -13.19 15.09 -15.59
C PRO A 458 -14.04 15.44 -14.36
N TYR A 459 -14.90 14.53 -13.88
CA TYR A 459 -15.77 14.75 -12.73
C TYR A 459 -15.28 14.05 -11.45
N GLN A 460 -14.10 13.44 -11.48
CA GLN A 460 -13.62 12.56 -10.42
C GLN A 460 -13.56 13.23 -9.04
N ALA A 461 -13.25 14.54 -8.98
CA ALA A 461 -13.25 15.31 -7.73
C ALA A 461 -14.63 15.35 -7.05
N TYR A 462 -15.71 15.45 -7.83
CA TYR A 462 -17.09 15.42 -7.32
C TYR A 462 -17.55 14.00 -6.98
N LEU A 463 -17.09 13.02 -7.76
CA LEU A 463 -17.49 11.62 -7.63
C LEU A 463 -16.70 10.86 -6.56
N TYR A 464 -15.62 11.44 -6.04
CA TYR A 464 -14.73 10.84 -5.04
C TYR A 464 -15.49 10.17 -3.88
N TYR A 465 -16.17 10.94 -3.02
CA TYR A 465 -16.89 10.37 -1.88
C TYR A 465 -18.05 9.45 -2.28
N PRO A 466 -18.92 9.80 -3.26
CA PRO A 466 -19.97 8.90 -3.72
C PRO A 466 -19.47 7.52 -4.18
N ILE A 467 -18.33 7.46 -4.86
CA ILE A 467 -17.75 6.18 -5.30
C ILE A 467 -17.13 5.43 -4.12
N LEU A 468 -16.45 6.11 -3.19
CA LEU A 468 -15.88 5.46 -2.01
C LEU A 468 -16.94 4.84 -1.09
N CYS A 469 -18.17 5.37 -1.09
CA CYS A 469 -19.33 4.75 -0.45
C CYS A 469 -19.64 3.33 -0.99
N LEU A 470 -19.22 3.03 -2.22
CA LEU A 470 -19.37 1.72 -2.86
C LEU A 470 -18.08 0.89 -2.85
N GLY A 471 -16.99 1.42 -2.27
CA GLY A 471 -15.66 0.81 -2.30
C GLY A 471 -15.64 -0.64 -1.77
N ARG A 472 -16.43 -0.92 -0.73
CA ARG A 472 -16.52 -2.26 -0.12
C ARG A 472 -17.05 -3.31 -1.11
N PHE A 473 -17.97 -2.95 -2.01
CA PHE A 473 -18.45 -3.87 -3.03
C PHE A 473 -17.35 -4.24 -4.02
N ASN A 474 -16.50 -3.28 -4.40
CA ASN A 474 -15.32 -3.57 -5.20
C ASN A 474 -14.38 -4.55 -4.46
N LEU A 475 -14.18 -4.38 -3.14
CA LEU A 475 -13.35 -5.31 -2.36
C LEU A 475 -13.91 -6.75 -2.38
N TYR A 476 -15.23 -6.96 -2.39
CA TYR A 476 -15.81 -8.29 -2.57
C TYR A 476 -15.50 -8.87 -3.95
N VAL A 477 -15.66 -8.07 -5.00
CA VAL A 477 -15.35 -8.49 -6.38
C VAL A 477 -13.89 -8.92 -6.48
N GLN A 478 -12.96 -8.13 -5.93
CA GLN A 478 -11.54 -8.45 -5.96
C GLN A 478 -11.20 -9.71 -5.15
N SER A 479 -11.82 -9.87 -3.97
CA SER A 479 -11.65 -11.05 -3.12
C SER A 479 -12.06 -12.33 -3.85
N TRP A 480 -13.26 -12.33 -4.46
CA TRP A 480 -13.73 -13.47 -5.23
C TRP A 480 -12.93 -13.70 -6.51
N LYS A 481 -12.54 -12.64 -7.22
CA LYS A 481 -11.69 -12.75 -8.42
C LYS A 481 -10.38 -13.45 -8.08
N PHE A 482 -9.72 -13.06 -6.98
CA PHE A 482 -8.49 -13.69 -6.50
C PHE A 482 -8.67 -15.17 -6.18
N LEU A 483 -9.73 -15.51 -5.42
CA LEU A 483 -10.00 -16.88 -4.98
C LEU A 483 -10.44 -17.80 -6.11
N ILE A 484 -11.27 -17.33 -7.06
CA ILE A 484 -11.77 -18.12 -8.19
C ILE A 484 -10.66 -18.36 -9.20
N LEU A 485 -9.93 -17.30 -9.59
CA LEU A 485 -8.84 -17.40 -10.56
C LEU A 485 -7.59 -18.09 -10.01
N GLY A 486 -7.55 -18.37 -8.70
CA GLY A 486 -6.45 -19.10 -8.08
C GLY A 486 -5.14 -18.33 -8.07
N GLN A 487 -5.22 -17.03 -7.82
CA GLN A 487 -4.09 -16.12 -7.87
C GLN A 487 -3.24 -16.12 -6.58
N GLY A 488 -3.65 -16.89 -5.57
CA GLY A 488 -2.93 -17.04 -4.31
C GLY A 488 -1.76 -18.03 -4.40
N PRO A 489 -0.94 -18.13 -3.34
CA PRO A 489 0.17 -19.06 -3.28
C PRO A 489 -0.31 -20.52 -3.40
N VAL A 490 0.26 -21.26 -4.36
CA VAL A 490 0.00 -22.70 -4.55
C VAL A 490 1.12 -23.59 -3.99
N LYS A 491 2.28 -23.00 -3.72
CA LYS A 491 3.47 -23.65 -3.16
C LYS A 491 3.90 -22.93 -1.88
N GLY A 492 4.88 -23.52 -1.19
CA GLY A 492 5.52 -22.89 -0.04
C GLY A 492 4.63 -22.91 1.21
N PRO A 493 4.98 -22.15 2.25
CA PRO A 493 4.33 -22.24 3.56
C PRO A 493 2.90 -21.67 3.60
N ALA A 494 2.44 -21.05 2.51
CA ALA A 494 1.15 -20.37 2.39
C ALA A 494 0.12 -21.12 1.52
N TRP A 495 0.43 -22.33 1.01
CA TRP A 495 -0.44 -23.06 0.08
C TRP A 495 -1.88 -23.30 0.59
N TRP A 496 -2.04 -23.38 1.92
CA TRP A 496 -3.29 -23.72 2.60
C TRP A 496 -4.25 -22.53 2.73
N THR A 497 -3.76 -21.28 2.56
CA THR A 497 -4.57 -20.08 2.88
C THR A 497 -5.80 -19.99 2.00
N ARG A 498 -5.67 -20.26 0.70
CA ARG A 498 -6.79 -20.22 -0.25
C ARG A 498 -7.98 -21.06 0.21
N TRP A 499 -7.73 -22.26 0.71
CA TRP A 499 -8.81 -23.16 1.13
C TRP A 499 -9.51 -22.65 2.39
N LEU A 500 -8.74 -22.13 3.34
CA LEU A 500 -9.30 -21.52 4.55
C LEU A 500 -10.11 -20.26 4.21
N GLU A 501 -9.59 -19.41 3.32
CA GLU A 501 -10.28 -18.22 2.81
C GLU A 501 -11.60 -18.61 2.11
N CYS A 502 -11.61 -19.63 1.25
CA CYS A 502 -12.85 -20.12 0.64
C CYS A 502 -13.89 -20.59 1.66
N VAL A 503 -13.47 -21.31 2.71
CA VAL A 503 -14.37 -21.69 3.82
C VAL A 503 -14.90 -20.45 4.54
N GLY A 504 -14.03 -19.47 4.80
CA GLY A 504 -14.39 -18.20 5.41
C GLY A 504 -15.42 -17.42 4.59
N GLN A 505 -15.23 -17.33 3.28
CA GLN A 505 -16.18 -16.68 2.37
C GLN A 505 -17.54 -17.38 2.37
N VAL A 506 -17.57 -18.72 2.25
CA VAL A 506 -18.84 -19.47 2.32
C VAL A 506 -19.54 -19.24 3.65
N PHE A 507 -18.80 -19.27 4.76
CA PHE A 507 -19.33 -18.97 6.08
C PHE A 507 -19.89 -17.54 6.15
N PHE A 508 -19.14 -16.55 5.65
CA PHE A 508 -19.55 -15.15 5.63
C PHE A 508 -20.87 -14.94 4.91
N TRP A 509 -20.98 -15.41 3.67
CA TRP A 509 -22.20 -15.26 2.89
C TRP A 509 -23.38 -16.05 3.45
N TYR A 510 -23.11 -17.15 4.16
CA TYR A 510 -24.14 -17.86 4.91
C TYR A 510 -24.68 -17.03 6.08
N TRP A 511 -23.84 -16.53 6.98
CA TRP A 511 -24.36 -15.78 8.13
C TRP A 511 -24.87 -14.40 7.72
N PHE A 512 -24.13 -13.64 6.91
CA PHE A 512 -24.52 -12.30 6.51
C PHE A 512 -25.62 -12.31 5.45
N GLY A 513 -25.38 -12.99 4.32
CA GLY A 513 -26.30 -13.01 3.19
C GLY A 513 -27.58 -13.79 3.48
N TYR A 514 -27.48 -15.00 4.03
CA TYR A 514 -28.63 -15.84 4.27
C TYR A 514 -29.31 -15.57 5.63
N LEU A 515 -28.58 -15.62 6.75
CA LEU A 515 -29.22 -15.48 8.07
C LEU A 515 -29.64 -14.03 8.39
N ILE A 516 -28.75 -13.04 8.19
CA ILE A 516 -29.06 -11.64 8.51
C ILE A 516 -29.97 -11.04 7.43
N LEU A 517 -29.53 -10.96 6.17
CA LEU A 517 -30.30 -10.28 5.13
C LEU A 517 -31.57 -11.02 4.73
N TYR A 518 -31.46 -12.30 4.31
CA TYR A 518 -32.62 -13.01 3.76
C TYR A 518 -33.62 -13.46 4.83
N LYS A 519 -33.15 -14.11 5.91
CA LYS A 519 -34.04 -14.72 6.92
C LYS A 519 -34.56 -13.72 7.95
N SER A 520 -33.77 -12.73 8.36
CA SER A 520 -34.11 -11.86 9.50
C SER A 520 -34.80 -10.54 9.12
N ILE A 521 -34.71 -10.12 7.85
CA ILE A 521 -35.33 -8.87 7.37
C ILE A 521 -36.47 -9.21 6.40
N PRO A 522 -37.72 -8.76 6.64
CA PRO A 522 -38.91 -9.25 5.93
C PRO A 522 -39.08 -8.64 4.53
N THR A 523 -38.83 -7.35 4.35
CA THR A 523 -39.11 -6.66 3.07
C THR A 523 -37.87 -6.52 2.20
N GLY A 524 -38.05 -6.50 0.88
CA GLY A 524 -36.95 -6.29 -0.08
C GLY A 524 -36.29 -4.91 0.06
N TRP A 525 -37.07 -3.88 0.37
CA TRP A 525 -36.56 -2.51 0.54
C TRP A 525 -35.74 -2.36 1.82
N ASP A 526 -36.19 -2.93 2.94
CA ASP A 526 -35.42 -2.90 4.20
C ASP A 526 -34.09 -3.64 4.05
N ARG A 527 -34.07 -4.75 3.31
CA ARG A 527 -32.82 -5.47 2.96
C ARG A 527 -31.88 -4.58 2.17
N PHE A 528 -32.39 -3.88 1.15
CA PHE A 528 -31.60 -2.96 0.35
C PHE A 528 -31.03 -1.81 1.20
N VAL A 529 -31.86 -1.18 2.03
CA VAL A 529 -31.42 -0.09 2.93
C VAL A 529 -30.37 -0.59 3.92
N PHE A 530 -30.59 -1.75 4.55
CA PHE A 530 -29.64 -2.36 5.47
C PHE A 530 -28.29 -2.64 4.79
N LEU A 531 -28.33 -3.24 3.58
CA LEU A 531 -27.14 -3.51 2.78
C LEU A 531 -26.39 -2.22 2.48
N MET A 532 -27.06 -1.21 1.93
CA MET A 532 -26.43 0.05 1.55
C MET A 532 -25.84 0.78 2.77
N VAL A 533 -26.59 0.92 3.86
CA VAL A 533 -26.12 1.64 5.05
C VAL A 533 -24.92 0.93 5.69
N SER A 534 -24.97 -0.39 5.86
CA SER A 534 -23.86 -1.14 6.48
C SER A 534 -22.56 -1.04 5.69
N HIS A 535 -22.64 -0.86 4.37
CA HIS A 535 -21.48 -0.72 3.49
C HIS A 535 -20.96 0.72 3.44
N ILE A 536 -21.87 1.70 3.35
CA ILE A 536 -21.51 3.13 3.36
C ILE A 536 -20.80 3.52 4.65
N ILE A 537 -21.18 2.95 5.79
CA ILE A 537 -20.55 3.24 7.08
C ILE A 537 -19.07 2.82 7.13
N THR A 538 -18.63 1.90 6.25
CA THR A 538 -17.21 1.55 6.10
C THR A 538 -16.42 2.53 5.23
N MET A 539 -17.06 3.51 4.60
CA MET A 539 -16.41 4.49 3.72
C MET A 539 -15.22 5.26 4.35
N PRO A 540 -15.24 5.64 5.65
CA PRO A 540 -14.10 6.35 6.26
C PRO A 540 -12.78 5.60 6.14
N LEU A 541 -12.79 4.27 6.18
CA LEU A 541 -11.62 3.43 5.94
C LEU A 541 -11.03 3.66 4.53
N HIS A 542 -11.89 3.68 3.51
CA HIS A 542 -11.44 3.93 2.14
C HIS A 542 -10.83 5.32 2.01
N VAL A 543 -11.47 6.33 2.61
CA VAL A 543 -10.93 7.69 2.65
C VAL A 543 -9.57 7.73 3.32
N GLN A 544 -9.35 7.02 4.42
CA GLN A 544 -8.06 7.03 5.12
C GLN A 544 -6.94 6.46 4.24
N ILE A 545 -7.21 5.37 3.53
CA ILE A 545 -6.23 4.76 2.62
C ILE A 545 -5.90 5.73 1.49
N THR A 546 -6.90 6.27 0.80
CA THR A 546 -6.66 7.18 -0.34
C THR A 546 -6.08 8.52 0.10
N LEU A 547 -6.45 9.01 1.29
CA LEU A 547 -5.99 10.26 1.85
C LEU A 547 -4.46 10.31 1.89
N SER A 548 -3.83 9.29 2.45
CA SER A 548 -2.39 9.26 2.69
C SER A 548 -1.52 9.00 1.46
N HIS A 549 -2.11 8.72 0.30
CA HIS A 549 -1.38 8.36 -0.94
C HIS A 549 -1.71 9.27 -2.12
N PHE A 550 -3.00 9.57 -2.36
CA PHE A 550 -3.44 10.28 -3.57
C PHE A 550 -2.93 11.72 -3.67
N ALA A 551 -2.63 12.34 -2.52
CA ALA A 551 -2.06 13.68 -2.46
C ALA A 551 -0.54 13.69 -2.68
N MET A 552 0.11 12.53 -2.59
CA MET A 552 1.57 12.41 -2.55
C MET A 552 2.17 12.27 -3.93
N SER A 553 3.49 12.44 -4.03
CA SER A 553 4.18 12.39 -5.31
C SER A 553 4.08 11.02 -5.96
N THR A 554 3.69 11.02 -7.23
CA THR A 554 3.64 9.83 -8.11
C THR A 554 4.84 9.77 -9.06
N MET A 555 5.84 10.65 -8.87
CA MET A 555 7.00 10.73 -9.75
C MET A 555 8.00 9.61 -9.48
N ASP A 556 8.63 9.11 -10.54
CA ASP A 556 9.70 8.12 -10.44
C ASP A 556 11.06 8.82 -10.42
N HIS A 557 11.80 8.67 -9.32
CA HIS A 557 13.17 9.17 -9.15
C HIS A 557 14.22 8.14 -9.60
N GLY A 558 13.76 7.03 -10.19
CA GLY A 558 14.60 5.96 -10.67
C GLY A 558 15.28 5.17 -9.53
N PRO A 559 16.23 4.29 -9.88
CA PRO A 559 16.77 3.31 -8.95
C PRO A 559 17.73 3.88 -7.88
N ARG A 560 18.08 5.17 -7.98
CA ARG A 560 19.04 5.83 -7.07
C ARG A 560 18.41 6.31 -5.77
N GLU A 561 17.10 6.53 -5.75
CA GLU A 561 16.39 6.95 -4.55
C GLU A 561 16.41 5.84 -3.49
N SER A 562 16.81 6.18 -2.27
CA SER A 562 16.82 5.26 -1.15
C SER A 562 15.42 4.89 -0.69
N PHE A 563 15.25 3.66 -0.19
CA PHE A 563 13.99 3.17 0.39
C PHE A 563 13.31 4.17 1.35
N PRO A 564 13.99 4.68 2.41
CA PRO A 564 13.33 5.58 3.34
C PRO A 564 12.88 6.91 2.73
N GLN A 565 13.68 7.51 1.83
CA GLN A 565 13.29 8.74 1.15
C GLN A 565 12.07 8.51 0.24
N LYS A 566 12.07 7.41 -0.52
CA LYS A 566 10.93 7.02 -1.36
C LYS A 566 9.65 6.91 -0.54
N MET A 567 9.67 6.12 0.54
CA MET A 567 8.47 5.92 1.38
C MET A 567 7.95 7.24 1.95
N LEU A 568 8.83 8.12 2.42
CA LEU A 568 8.45 9.44 2.96
C LEU A 568 7.95 10.43 1.91
N ARG A 569 8.43 10.31 0.66
CA ARG A 569 7.95 11.12 -0.46
C ARG A 569 6.58 10.69 -0.97
N THR A 570 6.34 9.37 -0.98
CA THR A 570 5.14 8.79 -1.59
C THR A 570 3.98 8.61 -0.62
N THR A 571 4.17 8.91 0.66
CA THR A 571 3.15 8.71 1.70
C THR A 571 3.07 9.90 2.65
N MET A 572 1.91 10.09 3.28
CA MET A 572 1.75 11.08 4.35
C MET A 572 0.95 10.56 5.53
N ASP A 573 1.17 11.22 6.66
CA ASP A 573 0.41 11.02 7.88
C ASP A 573 -0.70 12.06 8.05
N VAL A 574 -1.70 11.68 8.84
CA VAL A 574 -2.79 12.57 9.23
C VAL A 574 -2.60 13.01 10.68
N ASP A 575 -2.47 14.31 10.90
CA ASP A 575 -2.44 14.88 12.25
C ASP A 575 -3.85 14.87 12.84
N CYS A 576 -3.99 14.12 13.94
CA CYS A 576 -5.23 14.05 14.69
C CYS A 576 -4.97 13.81 16.18
N PRO A 577 -5.84 14.36 17.06
CA PRO A 577 -5.81 14.05 18.49
C PRO A 577 -6.03 12.55 18.74
N GLN A 578 -5.42 12.03 19.81
CA GLN A 578 -5.38 10.60 20.12
C GLN A 578 -6.76 9.93 20.25
N TRP A 579 -7.81 10.65 20.65
CA TRP A 579 -9.15 10.08 20.75
C TRP A 579 -9.75 9.71 19.37
N LEU A 580 -9.24 10.31 18.28
CA LEU A 580 -9.60 9.92 16.91
C LEU A 580 -8.89 8.65 16.45
N ASP A 581 -7.93 8.10 17.21
CA ASP A 581 -7.28 6.82 16.90
C ASP A 581 -8.29 5.69 16.81
N PHE A 582 -9.41 5.79 17.53
CA PHE A 582 -10.54 4.88 17.38
C PHE A 582 -11.08 4.87 15.94
N PHE A 583 -11.23 6.02 15.30
CA PHE A 583 -11.75 6.09 13.92
C PHE A 583 -10.70 5.75 12.87
N HIS A 584 -9.43 6.08 13.12
CA HIS A 584 -8.36 5.87 12.14
C HIS A 584 -7.66 4.51 12.26
N GLY A 585 -7.72 3.87 13.42
CA GLY A 585 -7.24 2.51 13.63
C GLY A 585 -5.76 2.27 13.34
N GLY A 586 -4.94 3.32 13.29
CA GLY A 586 -3.52 3.26 12.93
C GLY A 586 -3.23 3.69 11.49
N LEU A 587 -4.24 3.76 10.61
CA LEU A 587 -4.06 4.17 9.21
C LEU A 587 -3.75 5.65 9.02
N GLN A 588 -3.86 6.48 10.07
CA GLN A 588 -3.35 7.85 10.05
C GLN A 588 -1.81 7.93 10.03
N PHE A 589 -1.11 6.82 10.25
CA PHE A 589 0.35 6.73 10.33
C PHE A 589 0.96 6.00 9.11
N GLN A 590 0.53 6.33 7.89
CA GLN A 590 0.97 5.61 6.68
C GLN A 590 2.47 5.75 6.41
N ALA A 591 3.08 6.90 6.72
CA ALA A 591 4.51 7.08 6.50
C ALA A 591 5.33 6.12 7.38
N ILE A 592 4.96 6.00 8.66
CA ILE A 592 5.58 5.05 9.58
C ILE A 592 5.29 3.63 9.13
N HIS A 593 4.05 3.37 8.73
CA HIS A 593 3.60 2.05 8.33
C HIS A 593 4.39 1.52 7.11
N HIS A 594 4.69 2.37 6.13
CA HIS A 594 5.49 2.00 4.97
C HIS A 594 6.98 1.79 5.30
N LEU A 595 7.52 2.54 6.27
CA LEU A 595 8.89 2.34 6.75
C LEU A 595 9.02 1.06 7.62
N TYR A 596 8.05 0.82 8.50
CA TYR A 596 8.10 -0.22 9.52
C TYR A 596 6.74 -0.93 9.70
N PRO A 597 6.27 -1.70 8.69
CA PRO A 597 4.90 -2.23 8.67
C PRO A 597 4.61 -3.25 9.77
N ARG A 598 5.65 -3.83 10.36
CA ARG A 598 5.56 -4.84 11.42
C ARG A 598 5.37 -4.26 12.82
N ILE A 599 5.35 -2.93 12.97
CA ILE A 599 5.07 -2.28 14.25
C ILE A 599 3.57 -2.38 14.56
N PRO A 600 3.18 -2.91 15.73
CA PRO A 600 1.78 -2.92 16.14
C PRO A 600 1.20 -1.51 16.21
N ARG A 601 -0.04 -1.32 15.75
CA ARG A 601 -0.65 0.02 15.61
C ARG A 601 -0.65 0.91 16.85
N HIS A 602 -0.71 0.33 18.05
CA HIS A 602 -0.69 1.09 19.31
C HIS A 602 0.67 1.74 19.61
N ASN A 603 1.74 1.32 18.92
CA ASN A 603 3.08 1.90 19.04
C ASN A 603 3.41 2.90 17.90
N LEU A 604 2.54 3.04 16.89
CA LEU A 604 2.81 3.92 15.73
C LEU A 604 2.93 5.39 16.13
N ARG A 605 2.13 5.86 17.09
CA ARG A 605 2.19 7.25 17.56
C ARG A 605 3.49 7.59 18.29
N ALA A 606 4.08 6.63 19.01
CA ALA A 606 5.40 6.80 19.60
C ALA A 606 6.48 6.78 18.51
N THR A 607 6.37 5.85 17.57
CA THR A 607 7.30 5.71 16.44
C THR A 607 7.30 6.94 15.53
N GLN A 608 6.15 7.56 15.30
CA GLN A 608 6.01 8.79 14.51
C GLN A 608 6.95 9.90 14.97
N LYS A 609 7.13 10.06 16.30
CA LYS A 609 8.03 11.09 16.85
C LYS A 609 9.49 10.80 16.47
N LEU A 610 9.89 9.55 16.54
CA LEU A 610 11.24 9.11 16.15
C LEU A 610 11.49 9.29 14.64
N VAL A 611 10.47 9.01 13.82
CA VAL A 611 10.55 9.24 12.37
C VAL A 611 10.63 10.73 12.05
N GLN A 612 9.89 11.60 12.75
CA GLN A 612 10.02 13.06 12.59
C GLN A 612 11.41 13.56 12.97
N GLU A 613 12.01 13.06 14.06
CA GLU A 613 13.41 13.34 14.43
C GLU A 613 14.36 12.96 13.28
N PHE A 614 14.22 11.74 12.76
CA PHE A 614 15.01 11.28 11.61
C PHE A 614 14.82 12.15 10.36
N CYS A 615 13.60 12.55 10.04
CA CYS A 615 13.30 13.40 8.89
C CYS A 615 13.99 14.76 9.02
N ASN A 616 13.93 15.37 10.20
CA ASN A 616 14.62 16.63 10.50
C ASN A 616 16.16 16.47 10.36
N ASP A 617 16.72 15.38 10.88
CA ASP A 617 18.16 15.11 10.82
C ASP A 617 18.63 14.81 9.39
N ALA A 618 17.81 14.13 8.58
CA ALA A 618 18.11 13.74 7.21
C ALA A 618 17.77 14.83 6.18
N GLY A 619 17.07 15.89 6.58
CA GLY A 619 16.58 16.93 5.67
C GLY A 619 15.46 16.45 4.74
N ILE A 620 14.71 15.42 5.15
CA ILE A 620 13.58 14.89 4.37
C ILE A 620 12.30 15.57 4.86
N PRO A 621 11.49 16.21 3.98
CA PRO A 621 10.20 16.75 4.37
C PRO A 621 9.26 15.66 4.91
N TYR A 622 8.68 15.90 6.09
CA TYR A 622 7.69 15.01 6.67
C TYR A 622 6.27 15.52 6.36
N ALA A 623 5.56 14.83 5.48
CA ALA A 623 4.19 15.20 5.11
C ALA A 623 3.21 14.81 6.24
N LEU A 624 2.74 15.81 6.98
CA LEU A 624 1.79 15.68 8.06
C LEU A 624 0.69 16.73 7.91
N LEU A 625 -0.52 16.30 7.55
CA LEU A 625 -1.65 17.20 7.32
C LEU A 625 -2.81 16.88 8.27
N GLY A 626 -3.53 17.90 8.73
CA GLY A 626 -4.80 17.69 9.43
C GLY A 626 -5.83 17.01 8.52
N PHE A 627 -6.79 16.27 9.09
CA PHE A 627 -7.76 15.48 8.30
C PHE A 627 -8.50 16.31 7.23
N VAL A 628 -8.89 17.54 7.55
CA VAL A 628 -9.60 18.42 6.60
C VAL A 628 -8.69 18.87 5.47
N ASP A 629 -7.47 19.30 5.78
CA ASP A 629 -6.54 19.84 4.77
C ASP A 629 -5.96 18.75 3.89
N GLY A 630 -5.74 17.55 4.44
CA GLY A 630 -5.42 16.38 3.64
C GLY A 630 -6.53 16.07 2.62
N ASN A 631 -7.80 16.08 3.05
CA ASN A 631 -8.91 15.83 2.13
C ASN A 631 -9.03 16.92 1.06
N LYS A 632 -8.82 18.20 1.42
CA LYS A 632 -8.75 19.29 0.43
C LYS A 632 -7.64 19.05 -0.59
N THR A 633 -6.48 18.58 -0.15
CA THR A 633 -5.32 18.31 -1.00
C THR A 633 -5.61 17.19 -2.00
N VAL A 634 -6.20 16.07 -1.54
CA VAL A 634 -6.62 14.97 -2.43
C VAL A 634 -7.64 15.45 -3.46
N ILE A 635 -8.70 16.14 -3.02
CA ILE A 635 -9.73 16.64 -3.94
C ILE A 635 -9.15 17.63 -4.95
N SER A 636 -8.24 18.51 -4.51
CA SER A 636 -7.56 19.46 -5.39
C SER A 636 -6.68 18.75 -6.43
N LYS A 637 -5.97 17.68 -6.04
CA LYS A 637 -5.15 16.89 -6.96
C LYS A 637 -6.02 16.16 -8.00
N LEU A 638 -7.11 15.55 -7.55
CA LEU A 638 -8.09 14.90 -8.42
C LEU A 638 -8.76 15.88 -9.39
N ASP A 639 -9.07 17.10 -8.92
CA ASP A 639 -9.60 18.18 -9.76
C ASP A 639 -8.58 18.66 -10.80
N GLU A 640 -7.31 18.81 -10.43
CA GLU A 640 -6.23 19.17 -11.34
C GLU A 640 -6.08 18.16 -12.49
N VAL A 641 -5.97 16.87 -12.16
CA VAL A 641 -5.89 15.80 -13.17
C VAL A 641 -7.18 15.71 -13.98
N GLY A 642 -8.34 15.91 -13.35
CA GLY A 642 -9.64 15.97 -14.03
C GLY A 642 -9.73 17.10 -15.06
N ARG A 643 -9.21 18.28 -14.73
CA ARG A 643 -9.10 19.42 -15.66
C ARG A 643 -8.16 19.13 -16.82
N GLN A 644 -7.00 18.52 -16.56
CA GLN A 644 -6.09 18.07 -17.62
C GLN A 644 -6.78 17.08 -18.57
N ALA A 645 -7.53 16.11 -18.04
CA ALA A 645 -8.32 15.16 -18.82
C ALA A 645 -9.39 15.85 -19.67
N ALA A 646 -10.09 16.86 -19.12
CA ALA A 646 -11.10 17.64 -19.83
C ALA A 646 -10.49 18.45 -20.99
N ILE A 647 -9.34 19.08 -20.77
CA ILE A 647 -8.59 19.82 -21.80
C ILE A 647 -8.15 18.86 -22.91
N LEU A 648 -7.53 17.73 -22.55
CA LEU A 648 -7.08 16.73 -23.52
C LEU A 648 -8.23 16.21 -24.37
N THR A 649 -9.37 15.90 -23.75
CA THR A 649 -10.57 15.44 -24.45
C THR A 649 -11.13 16.51 -25.39
N LYS A 650 -11.16 17.78 -24.95
CA LYS A 650 -11.60 18.90 -25.79
C LYS A 650 -10.67 19.15 -26.97
N CYS A 651 -9.35 19.06 -26.78
CA CYS A 651 -8.38 19.17 -27.85
C CYS A 651 -8.56 18.04 -28.86
N GLN A 652 -8.64 16.78 -28.41
CA GLN A 652 -8.89 15.62 -29.28
C GLN A 652 -10.18 15.78 -30.09
N ARG A 653 -11.26 16.26 -29.45
CA ARG A 653 -12.53 16.53 -30.13
C ARG A 653 -12.42 17.66 -31.15
N THR A 654 -11.74 18.75 -30.82
CA THR A 654 -11.55 19.89 -31.74
C THR A 654 -10.71 19.48 -32.94
N ILE A 655 -9.69 18.65 -32.74
CA ILE A 655 -8.87 18.07 -33.83
C ILE A 655 -9.76 17.19 -34.71
N ALA A 656 -10.56 16.30 -34.12
CA ALA A 656 -11.49 15.45 -34.87
C ALA A 656 -12.54 16.27 -35.66
N GLU A 657 -13.04 17.37 -35.09
CA GLU A 657 -14.00 18.27 -35.75
C GLU A 657 -13.34 19.13 -36.85
N ARG A 658 -12.03 19.41 -36.76
CA ARG A 658 -11.28 20.16 -37.78
C ARG A 658 -10.74 19.28 -38.92
N GLY A 659 -10.68 17.96 -38.72
CA GLY A 659 -9.97 17.01 -39.58
C GLY A 659 -10.80 16.23 -40.60
N ASP A 660 -11.82 16.83 -41.23
CA ASP A 660 -12.44 16.32 -42.47
C ASP A 660 -13.01 17.45 -43.36
N VAL A 661 -12.19 18.47 -43.63
CA VAL A 661 -12.38 19.44 -44.75
C VAL A 661 -11.15 19.45 -45.69
N LEU A 662 -10.29 18.43 -45.66
CA LEU A 662 -9.16 18.28 -46.59
C LEU A 662 -9.26 17.00 -47.43
N HIS A 663 -10.43 16.79 -48.02
CA HIS A 663 -10.58 16.01 -49.26
C HIS A 663 -11.65 16.65 -50.15
N SER A 664 -11.30 17.72 -50.86
CA SER A 664 -11.89 18.01 -52.17
C SER A 664 -11.00 18.93 -53.01
N HIS A 665 -10.43 18.31 -54.06
CA HIS A 665 -9.83 18.83 -55.30
C HIS A 665 -8.32 18.71 -55.45
#